data_AF-A0A093W120-F1
#
_entry.id   AF-A0A093W120-F1
#
_cell.length_a   1.000
_cell.length_b   1.000
_cell.length_c   1.000
_cell.angle_alpha   90.00
_cell.angle_beta   90.00
_cell.angle_gamma   90.00
#
_symmetry.space_group_name_H-M   'P 1'
#
loop_
_entity.id
_entity.type
_entity.pdbx_description
1 polymer ?
#
loop_
_entity_poly.entity_id
_entity_poly.type
_entity_poly.pdbx_seq_one_letter_code
_entity_poly.pdbx_strand_id
1 'polypeptide(L)'
;MAAAQVQLQPDIEYHPDFIKYLDRSKRRLERDTLAKTVPFGLPLRLSSSFVWDGNDIQSRDDWVFALTDNHLEELDRALSHFKASNKPFGYINRTTFPLPSLGSLLREGSRELHFGRGFFILRGIPVEKYTTEENIIIYTGVSSYVGDLRGRQEKRNPIDGKAVVLSHIKDLTGTYSRENIGGPASTNDKQVFHTDSGDIVSLFCLQRAAEGGESQLASIWQVYNILAESRPDLIHTLTNDWLFDGFNNAAQPYTARPLLYYQPASTLASARLIVQYARRYFTGFLAQPRSSTIPPITEAQAEALDALHFLGEKHSIQLDFQKGDIQYVNNLAIFHARKGFSNSPSKERHLLRLWLRDSEYTWETPIQLQDRWDEIYNGLSEEEQIFPLEPTLKNVFSWGHGGTMVTYLTLLYLWRIRYRHRLLVVSPPPTYYDGDDIGTTKVGVTKIMPENLSGVERCLDPIGCFLATKLLGIFFPIALIVGPICHLLKEQEHLQRSYWMEANAAFIIRAGSGMIASALCGALDLLLKNPATLARLRVELDAACRRESDIPMDRLAGLPYLGAVVNESLRMYPPVGPASQGAPRSAIVCGHFIPSGAITTLYALAAYGNDVNFALDASSPGSVGLTTSERPDWTHQHHLEACQPFWVGPRNCIGMSLAYVERKLVLAQLLFRFNAKLAGDAFDFSKQRVYIMREKHSSST
;
A
#
# COMPACT_ATOMS: atom_id res chain seq x y z
N MET A 1 37.26 -15.93 -29.90
CA MET A 1 36.00 -15.54 -29.23
C MET A 1 36.00 -14.03 -29.12
N ALA A 2 35.17 -13.34 -29.90
CA ALA A 2 35.02 -11.89 -29.78
C ALA A 2 34.46 -11.57 -28.39
N ALA A 3 35.11 -10.66 -27.65
CA ALA A 3 34.58 -10.18 -26.39
C ALA A 3 33.18 -9.59 -26.64
N ALA A 4 32.16 -10.14 -25.97
CA ALA A 4 30.82 -9.58 -26.03
C ALA A 4 30.89 -8.12 -25.59
N GLN A 5 30.59 -7.21 -26.51
CA GLN A 5 30.56 -5.78 -26.23
C GLN A 5 29.51 -5.56 -25.14
N VAL A 6 29.91 -5.11 -23.95
CA VAL A 6 28.99 -4.85 -22.84
C VAL A 6 28.03 -3.75 -23.29
N GLN A 7 26.78 -4.11 -23.54
CA GLN A 7 25.74 -3.13 -23.85
C GLN A 7 25.56 -2.24 -22.62
N LEU A 8 25.73 -0.93 -22.79
CA LEU A 8 25.55 0.06 -21.72
C LEU A 8 24.17 0.71 -21.86
N GLN A 9 23.60 1.12 -20.73
CA GLN A 9 22.38 1.91 -20.72
C GLN A 9 22.66 3.26 -21.42
N PRO A 10 21.89 3.62 -22.47
CA PRO A 10 22.02 4.93 -23.11
C PRO A 10 21.81 6.06 -22.10
N ASP A 11 22.44 7.21 -22.37
CA ASP A 11 22.18 8.46 -21.62
C ASP A 11 20.77 8.99 -21.96
N ILE A 12 19.78 8.50 -21.22
CA ILE A 12 18.37 8.83 -21.36
C ILE A 12 17.71 8.90 -19.99
N GLU A 13 16.90 9.94 -19.79
CA GLU A 13 16.20 10.20 -18.53
C GLU A 13 14.68 10.19 -18.75
N TYR A 14 13.93 10.21 -17.64
CA TYR A 14 12.47 10.34 -17.68
C TYR A 14 12.03 11.61 -18.39
N HIS A 15 12.70 12.73 -18.10
CA HIS A 15 12.48 13.99 -18.80
C HIS A 15 13.29 13.99 -20.10
N PRO A 16 12.65 14.09 -21.28
CA PRO A 16 13.35 13.99 -22.55
C PRO A 16 14.20 15.24 -22.81
N ASP A 17 15.37 15.03 -23.41
CA ASP A 17 16.31 16.09 -23.80
C ASP A 17 16.40 16.13 -25.33
N PHE A 18 16.00 17.27 -25.90
CA PHE A 18 15.90 17.44 -27.34
C PHE A 18 17.26 17.46 -28.03
N ILE A 19 18.29 18.01 -27.37
CA ILE A 19 19.66 18.06 -27.92
C ILE A 19 20.25 16.65 -27.94
N LYS A 20 20.11 15.89 -26.85
CA LYS A 20 20.56 14.49 -26.80
C LYS A 20 19.86 13.63 -27.85
N TYR A 21 18.56 13.87 -28.09
CA TYR A 21 17.82 13.21 -29.16
C TYR A 21 18.41 13.51 -30.54
N LEU A 22 18.60 14.78 -30.90
CA LEU A 22 19.17 15.16 -32.20
C LEU A 22 20.57 14.59 -32.42
N ASP A 23 21.43 14.65 -31.39
CA ASP A 23 22.77 14.09 -31.45
C ASP A 23 22.77 12.57 -31.63
N ARG A 24 21.87 11.87 -30.93
CA ARG A 24 21.67 10.42 -31.08
C ARG A 24 21.19 10.08 -32.49
N SER A 25 20.18 10.79 -33.00
CA SER A 25 19.67 10.60 -34.35
C SER A 25 20.73 10.80 -35.40
N LYS A 26 21.52 11.88 -35.31
CA LYS A 26 22.62 12.15 -36.21
C LYS A 26 23.65 11.02 -36.20
N ARG A 27 24.09 10.58 -35.02
CA ARG A 27 25.07 9.48 -34.89
C ARG A 27 24.56 8.19 -35.53
N ARG A 28 23.29 7.82 -35.31
CA ARG A 28 22.71 6.60 -35.88
C ARG A 28 22.54 6.68 -37.39
N LEU A 29 22.10 7.82 -37.92
CA LEU A 29 22.00 8.04 -39.37
C LEU A 29 23.37 7.97 -40.07
N GLU A 30 24.44 8.40 -39.41
CA GLU A 30 25.80 8.36 -39.96
C GLU A 30 26.47 6.97 -39.86
N ARG A 31 26.15 6.18 -38.83
CA ARG A 31 26.90 4.96 -38.47
C ARG A 31 26.16 3.66 -38.72
N ASP A 32 24.84 3.64 -38.56
CA ASP A 32 24.05 2.41 -38.57
C ASP A 32 23.54 2.11 -39.99
N THR A 33 23.36 0.83 -40.31
CA THR A 33 22.59 0.43 -41.50
C THR A 33 21.11 0.36 -41.14
N LEU A 34 20.38 1.44 -41.42
CA LEU A 34 18.98 1.60 -41.04
C LEU A 34 18.01 1.09 -42.11
N ALA A 35 16.91 0.47 -41.67
CA ALA A 35 15.82 0.05 -42.55
C ALA A 35 15.19 1.27 -43.24
N LYS A 36 14.94 1.16 -44.55
CA LYS A 36 14.39 2.25 -45.37
C LYS A 36 12.90 2.10 -45.69
N THR A 37 12.29 1.01 -45.23
CA THR A 37 10.88 0.69 -45.46
C THR A 37 10.25 0.22 -44.16
N VAL A 38 8.95 0.46 -43.99
CA VAL A 38 8.19 -0.05 -42.83
C VAL A 38 8.25 -1.59 -42.76
N PRO A 39 8.07 -2.20 -41.56
CA PRO A 39 8.05 -3.64 -41.43
C PRO A 39 6.96 -4.29 -42.30
N PHE A 40 7.20 -5.52 -42.74
CA PHE A 40 6.24 -6.27 -43.54
C PHE A 40 4.88 -6.38 -42.82
N GLY A 41 3.79 -6.14 -43.56
CA GLY A 41 2.42 -6.18 -43.02
C GLY A 41 1.92 -4.87 -42.41
N LEU A 42 2.79 -3.88 -42.19
CA LEU A 42 2.39 -2.55 -41.72
C LEU A 42 2.10 -1.60 -42.90
N PRO A 43 1.14 -0.68 -42.75
CA PRO A 43 0.76 0.23 -43.84
C PRO A 43 1.81 1.33 -44.04
N LEU A 44 2.10 1.68 -45.30
CA LEU A 44 2.97 2.80 -45.63
C LEU A 44 2.41 4.15 -45.14
N ARG A 45 1.07 4.26 -45.09
CA ARG A 45 0.35 5.42 -44.59
C ARG A 45 -1.02 4.99 -44.08
N LEU A 46 -1.42 5.54 -42.95
CA LEU A 46 -2.75 5.40 -42.39
C LEU A 46 -3.65 6.53 -42.88
N SER A 47 -4.92 6.20 -43.15
CA SER A 47 -5.99 7.13 -43.51
C SER A 47 -7.24 6.83 -42.70
N SER A 48 -7.52 7.66 -41.68
CA SER A 48 -8.74 7.58 -40.86
C SER A 48 -8.96 8.88 -40.11
N SER A 49 -10.10 9.02 -39.42
CA SER A 49 -10.39 10.13 -38.51
C SER A 49 -9.43 10.24 -37.32
N PHE A 50 -8.66 9.18 -37.01
CA PHE A 50 -7.60 9.23 -36.01
C PHE A 50 -6.37 10.00 -36.50
N VAL A 51 -6.20 10.21 -37.81
CA VAL A 51 -5.06 10.95 -38.37
C VAL A 51 -5.39 12.44 -38.37
N TRP A 52 -4.81 13.17 -37.42
CA TRP A 52 -4.96 14.62 -37.31
C TRP A 52 -3.72 15.26 -36.72
N ASP A 53 -3.48 16.52 -37.08
CA ASP A 53 -2.46 17.38 -36.49
C ASP A 53 -3.10 18.29 -35.44
N GLY A 54 -2.43 18.51 -34.31
CA GLY A 54 -2.92 19.39 -33.27
C GLY A 54 -3.16 20.83 -33.76
N ASN A 55 -2.29 21.33 -34.63
CA ASN A 55 -2.40 22.70 -35.16
C ASN A 55 -3.68 22.90 -35.98
N ASP A 56 -4.17 21.85 -36.65
CA ASP A 56 -5.36 21.92 -37.50
C ASP A 56 -6.67 21.89 -36.70
N ILE A 57 -6.62 21.37 -35.47
CA ILE A 57 -7.82 21.06 -34.70
C ILE A 57 -7.97 21.90 -33.43
N GLN A 58 -6.88 22.54 -32.99
CA GLN A 58 -6.84 23.40 -31.80
C GLN A 58 -7.88 24.53 -31.85
N SER A 59 -8.18 25.03 -33.05
CA SER A 59 -9.14 26.11 -33.27
C SER A 59 -10.60 25.65 -33.42
N ARG A 60 -10.86 24.34 -33.41
CA ARG A 60 -12.20 23.77 -33.52
C ARG A 60 -12.79 23.52 -32.14
N ASP A 61 -14.12 23.48 -32.05
CA ASP A 61 -14.90 23.20 -30.85
C ASP A 61 -15.78 21.95 -30.99
N ASP A 62 -15.71 21.24 -32.12
CA ASP A 62 -16.52 20.06 -32.45
C ASP A 62 -16.24 18.83 -31.58
N TRP A 63 -15.20 18.90 -30.74
CA TRP A 63 -14.86 17.90 -29.73
C TRP A 63 -15.33 18.28 -28.32
N VAL A 64 -16.04 19.41 -28.16
CA VAL A 64 -16.63 19.86 -26.89
C VAL A 64 -18.13 19.61 -26.89
N PHE A 65 -18.57 18.73 -25.98
CA PHE A 65 -19.95 18.34 -25.77
C PHE A 65 -20.47 19.12 -24.56
N ALA A 66 -21.04 20.30 -24.80
CA ALA A 66 -21.51 21.18 -23.74
C ALA A 66 -22.84 20.69 -23.14
N LEU A 67 -22.93 20.66 -21.82
CA LEU A 67 -24.17 20.36 -21.10
C LEU A 67 -25.14 21.54 -21.19
N THR A 68 -26.41 21.21 -21.42
CA THR A 68 -27.52 22.16 -21.37
C THR A 68 -28.15 22.15 -19.99
N ASP A 69 -28.97 23.15 -19.66
CA ASP A 69 -29.71 23.17 -18.38
C ASP A 69 -30.57 21.92 -18.19
N ASN A 70 -31.20 21.42 -19.26
CA ASN A 70 -31.95 20.17 -19.21
C ASN A 70 -31.07 18.96 -18.86
N HIS A 71 -29.83 18.90 -19.39
CA HIS A 71 -28.88 17.86 -19.01
C HIS A 71 -28.47 17.98 -17.54
N LEU A 72 -28.30 19.19 -17.01
CA LEU A 72 -27.94 19.42 -15.60
C LEU A 72 -29.08 19.01 -14.65
N GLU A 73 -30.32 19.34 -14.98
CA GLU A 73 -31.48 18.85 -14.21
C GLU A 73 -31.61 17.32 -14.28
N GLU A 74 -31.27 16.72 -15.42
CA GLU A 74 -31.25 15.28 -15.58
C GLU A 74 -30.18 14.61 -14.70
N LEU A 75 -28.99 15.20 -14.60
CA LEU A 75 -27.95 14.76 -13.66
C LEU A 75 -28.44 14.80 -12.21
N ASP A 76 -29.13 15.87 -11.79
CA ASP A 76 -29.67 15.99 -10.43
C ASP A 76 -30.72 14.90 -10.14
N ARG A 77 -31.59 14.60 -11.11
CA ARG A 77 -32.58 13.52 -11.00
C ARG A 77 -31.93 12.15 -10.91
N ALA A 78 -30.93 11.88 -11.76
CA ALA A 78 -30.20 10.61 -11.76
C ALA A 78 -29.41 10.40 -10.47
N LEU A 79 -28.76 11.45 -9.96
CA LEU A 79 -28.08 11.44 -8.66
C LEU A 79 -29.06 11.14 -7.52
N SER A 80 -30.19 11.83 -7.49
CA SER A 80 -31.23 11.60 -6.48
C SER A 80 -31.78 10.18 -6.54
N HIS A 81 -32.01 9.65 -7.74
CA HIS A 81 -32.46 8.28 -7.97
C HIS A 81 -31.46 7.25 -7.45
N PHE A 82 -30.16 7.40 -7.77
CA PHE A 82 -29.14 6.48 -7.29
C PHE A 82 -29.01 6.52 -5.76
N LYS A 83 -28.95 7.71 -5.16
CA LYS A 83 -28.86 7.86 -3.69
C LYS A 83 -30.06 7.24 -2.97
N ALA A 84 -31.27 7.38 -3.52
CA ALA A 84 -32.47 6.77 -2.97
C ALA A 84 -32.44 5.23 -2.99
N SER A 85 -31.65 4.61 -3.86
CA SER A 85 -31.49 3.15 -3.92
C SER A 85 -30.64 2.57 -2.79
N ASN A 86 -29.86 3.41 -2.09
CA ASN A 86 -28.91 3.02 -1.04
C ASN A 86 -27.95 1.88 -1.44
N LYS A 87 -27.61 1.80 -2.73
CA LYS A 87 -26.67 0.82 -3.28
C LYS A 87 -25.23 1.31 -3.17
N PRO A 88 -24.24 0.40 -2.98
CA PRO A 88 -22.82 0.73 -3.10
C PRO A 88 -22.46 1.31 -4.48
N PHE A 89 -21.40 2.11 -4.56
CA PHE A 89 -21.03 2.83 -5.80
C PHE A 89 -20.69 1.90 -6.98
N GLY A 90 -20.23 0.67 -6.74
CA GLY A 90 -19.98 -0.26 -7.83
C GLY A 90 -21.24 -0.65 -8.63
N TYR A 91 -22.44 -0.45 -8.07
CA TYR A 91 -23.69 -0.65 -8.79
C TYR A 91 -24.10 0.55 -9.66
N ILE A 92 -23.32 1.63 -9.70
CA ILE A 92 -23.58 2.75 -10.62
C ILE A 92 -23.36 2.27 -12.05
N ASN A 93 -24.43 2.27 -12.84
CA ASN A 93 -24.45 1.91 -14.25
C ASN A 93 -25.62 2.62 -14.95
N ARG A 94 -25.79 2.39 -16.26
CA ARG A 94 -26.82 3.04 -17.08
C ARG A 94 -28.25 2.83 -16.54
N THR A 95 -28.51 1.71 -15.86
CA THR A 95 -29.83 1.40 -15.29
C THR A 95 -30.07 2.11 -13.96
N THR A 96 -29.05 2.17 -13.09
CA THR A 96 -29.16 2.78 -11.76
C THR A 96 -28.84 4.28 -11.74
N PHE A 97 -28.32 4.81 -12.85
CA PHE A 97 -28.09 6.23 -13.10
C PHE A 97 -28.68 6.61 -14.47
N PRO A 98 -30.01 6.74 -14.58
CA PRO A 98 -30.69 6.91 -15.86
C PRO A 98 -30.48 8.32 -16.43
N LEU A 99 -29.99 8.38 -17.67
CA LEU A 99 -29.76 9.61 -18.44
C LEU A 99 -30.44 9.50 -19.80
N PRO A 100 -31.78 9.64 -19.89
CA PRO A 100 -32.53 9.43 -21.13
C PRO A 100 -32.12 10.37 -22.28
N SER A 101 -31.74 11.62 -22.01
CA SER A 101 -31.30 12.55 -23.07
C SER A 101 -29.78 12.64 -23.14
N LEU A 102 -29.12 12.85 -22.01
CA LEU A 102 -27.67 12.99 -21.94
C LEU A 102 -26.96 11.67 -22.30
N GLY A 103 -27.58 10.52 -22.02
CA GLY A 103 -27.03 9.22 -22.38
C GLY A 103 -26.80 9.05 -23.87
N SER A 104 -27.70 9.57 -24.72
CA SER A 104 -27.53 9.53 -26.18
C SER A 104 -26.31 10.33 -26.64
N LEU A 105 -26.14 11.53 -26.08
CA LEU A 105 -24.98 12.39 -26.35
C LEU A 105 -23.66 11.72 -25.91
N LEU A 106 -23.66 11.02 -24.78
CA LEU A 106 -22.50 10.28 -24.28
C LEU A 106 -22.18 9.05 -25.13
N ARG A 107 -23.18 8.38 -25.71
CA ARG A 107 -22.96 7.29 -26.69
C ARG A 107 -22.38 7.81 -28.00
N GLU A 108 -22.82 8.97 -28.47
CA GLU A 108 -22.19 9.66 -29.61
C GLU A 108 -20.72 9.97 -29.31
N GLY A 109 -20.44 10.52 -28.12
CA GLY A 109 -19.07 10.71 -27.64
C GLY A 109 -18.25 9.41 -27.63
N SER A 110 -18.80 8.29 -27.13
CA SER A 110 -18.11 6.99 -27.18
C SER A 110 -17.83 6.55 -28.62
N ARG A 111 -18.75 6.79 -29.56
CA ARG A 111 -18.53 6.50 -30.97
C ARG A 111 -17.38 7.32 -31.54
N GLU A 112 -17.29 8.61 -31.19
CA GLU A 112 -16.16 9.48 -31.58
C GLU A 112 -14.82 9.01 -30.98
N LEU A 113 -14.81 8.40 -29.79
CA LEU A 113 -13.61 7.78 -29.22
C LEU A 113 -13.12 6.57 -30.03
N HIS A 114 -14.03 5.72 -30.50
CA HIS A 114 -13.67 4.41 -31.07
C HIS A 114 -13.56 4.42 -32.60
N PHE A 115 -14.24 5.36 -33.27
CA PHE A 115 -14.31 5.43 -34.73
C PHE A 115 -13.99 6.83 -35.29
N GLY A 116 -14.07 7.86 -34.46
CA GLY A 116 -13.81 9.24 -34.83
C GLY A 116 -12.38 9.66 -34.51
N ARG A 117 -12.24 10.82 -33.88
CA ARG A 117 -10.92 11.44 -33.62
C ARG A 117 -10.16 10.81 -32.45
N GLY A 118 -10.85 10.06 -31.58
CA GLY A 118 -10.24 9.41 -30.42
C GLY A 118 -10.29 10.18 -29.10
N PHE A 119 -10.93 11.34 -29.03
CA PHE A 119 -11.19 12.05 -27.77
C PHE A 119 -12.39 12.99 -27.87
N PHE A 120 -12.99 13.33 -26.73
CA PHE A 120 -13.93 14.45 -26.60
C PHE A 120 -13.90 14.99 -25.16
N ILE A 121 -14.47 16.18 -24.94
CA ILE A 121 -14.67 16.78 -23.62
C ILE A 121 -16.17 16.95 -23.38
N LEU A 122 -16.68 16.42 -22.27
CA LEU A 122 -17.98 16.81 -21.74
C LEU A 122 -17.81 18.05 -20.86
N ARG A 123 -18.49 19.15 -21.17
CA ARG A 123 -18.28 20.45 -20.53
C ARG A 123 -19.47 20.90 -19.69
N GLY A 124 -19.16 21.42 -18.50
CA GLY A 124 -20.09 22.24 -17.72
C GLY A 124 -20.76 21.57 -16.53
N ILE A 125 -20.17 20.53 -15.91
CA ILE A 125 -20.69 20.01 -14.64
C ILE A 125 -20.37 21.01 -13.52
N PRO A 126 -21.36 21.56 -12.79
CA PRO A 126 -21.13 22.55 -11.74
C PRO A 126 -20.66 21.88 -10.44
N VAL A 127 -19.38 21.47 -10.39
CA VAL A 127 -18.83 20.64 -9.30
C VAL A 127 -18.99 21.24 -7.91
N GLU A 128 -19.07 22.56 -7.76
CA GLU A 128 -19.27 23.25 -6.48
C GLU A 128 -20.68 23.07 -5.91
N LYS A 129 -21.66 22.70 -6.75
CA LYS A 129 -23.03 22.40 -6.31
C LYS A 129 -23.10 21.06 -5.57
N TYR A 130 -22.14 20.17 -5.80
CA TYR A 130 -22.16 18.79 -5.34
C TYR A 130 -21.09 18.53 -4.28
N THR A 131 -21.39 17.65 -3.33
CA THR A 131 -20.37 17.13 -2.40
C THR A 131 -19.34 16.27 -3.13
N THR A 132 -18.21 15.96 -2.48
CA THR A 132 -17.18 15.06 -3.04
C THR A 132 -17.77 13.71 -3.47
N GLU A 133 -18.62 13.13 -2.61
CA GLU A 133 -19.33 11.88 -2.88
C GLU A 133 -20.25 12.01 -4.11
N GLU A 134 -21.04 13.07 -4.19
CA GLU A 134 -21.97 13.29 -5.30
C GLU A 134 -21.24 13.52 -6.63
N ASN A 135 -20.11 14.23 -6.62
CA ASN A 135 -19.24 14.38 -7.79
C ASN A 135 -18.70 13.01 -8.27
N ILE A 136 -18.34 12.11 -7.35
CA ILE A 136 -17.93 10.74 -7.70
C ILE A 136 -19.09 9.94 -8.30
N ILE A 137 -20.30 10.05 -7.73
CA ILE A 137 -21.49 9.37 -8.25
C ILE A 137 -21.83 9.87 -9.66
N ILE A 138 -21.89 11.20 -9.86
CA ILE A 138 -22.15 11.83 -11.16
C ILE A 138 -21.09 11.38 -12.17
N TYR A 139 -19.82 11.49 -11.83
CA TYR A 139 -18.73 11.11 -12.72
C TYR A 139 -18.80 9.64 -13.14
N THR A 140 -19.09 8.76 -12.19
CA THR A 140 -19.22 7.31 -12.44
C THR A 140 -20.46 7.01 -13.28
N GLY A 141 -21.59 7.66 -13.00
CA GLY A 141 -22.85 7.51 -13.71
C GLY A 141 -22.76 7.95 -15.17
N VAL A 142 -22.28 9.17 -15.40
CA VAL A 142 -22.01 9.72 -16.74
C VAL A 142 -21.02 8.83 -17.50
N SER A 143 -19.90 8.46 -16.87
CA SER A 143 -18.88 7.64 -17.52
C SER A 143 -19.36 6.23 -17.90
N SER A 144 -20.38 5.68 -17.22
CA SER A 144 -20.95 4.38 -17.57
C SER A 144 -21.62 4.34 -18.95
N TYR A 145 -22.02 5.50 -19.49
CA TYR A 145 -22.48 5.62 -20.86
C TYR A 145 -21.33 5.69 -21.86
N VAL A 146 -20.11 6.03 -21.45
CA VAL A 146 -18.94 6.04 -22.34
C VAL A 146 -18.24 4.68 -22.34
N GLY A 147 -18.08 4.07 -21.17
CA GLY A 147 -17.62 2.69 -21.02
C GLY A 147 -18.27 2.06 -19.81
N ASP A 148 -18.90 0.90 -20.00
CA ASP A 148 -19.64 0.16 -18.99
C ASP A 148 -18.72 -0.60 -18.02
N LEU A 149 -17.53 -1.00 -18.47
CA LEU A 149 -16.54 -1.67 -17.65
C LEU A 149 -15.54 -0.67 -17.06
N ARG A 150 -15.30 -0.77 -15.76
CA ARG A 150 -14.29 0.03 -15.04
C ARG A 150 -13.02 -0.78 -14.79
N GLY A 151 -11.90 -0.23 -15.21
CA GLY A 151 -10.59 -0.83 -15.06
C GLY A 151 -9.99 -0.61 -13.67
N ARG A 152 -9.35 -1.64 -13.14
CA ARG A 152 -8.59 -1.59 -11.89
C ARG A 152 -7.38 -0.67 -12.00
N GLN A 153 -7.22 0.23 -11.03
CA GLN A 153 -6.13 1.21 -10.97
C GLN A 153 -4.85 0.63 -10.33
N GLU A 154 -5.00 -0.52 -9.65
CA GLU A 154 -4.00 -1.28 -8.93
C GLU A 154 -4.40 -2.76 -8.86
N LYS A 155 -3.51 -3.63 -8.39
CA LYS A 155 -3.83 -5.05 -8.20
C LYS A 155 -4.92 -5.20 -7.12
N ARG A 156 -5.72 -6.26 -7.22
CA ARG A 156 -6.71 -6.57 -6.18
C ARG A 156 -6.03 -6.72 -4.83
N ASN A 157 -6.70 -6.23 -3.81
CA ASN A 157 -6.36 -6.52 -2.44
C ASN A 157 -6.48 -8.03 -2.23
N PRO A 158 -5.38 -8.72 -1.90
CA PRO A 158 -5.38 -10.17 -1.74
C PRO A 158 -6.15 -10.64 -0.49
N ILE A 159 -6.57 -9.72 0.39
CA ILE A 159 -7.30 -10.03 1.62
C ILE A 159 -8.81 -10.12 1.38
N ASP A 160 -9.39 -9.10 0.75
CA ASP A 160 -10.84 -8.98 0.57
C ASP A 160 -11.29 -9.08 -0.90
N GLY A 161 -10.36 -9.27 -1.82
CA GLY A 161 -10.63 -9.39 -3.26
C GLY A 161 -10.97 -8.08 -3.96
N LYS A 162 -11.04 -6.96 -3.22
CA LYS A 162 -11.48 -5.67 -3.73
C LYS A 162 -10.40 -4.94 -4.52
N ALA A 163 -10.80 -4.01 -5.39
CA ALA A 163 -9.85 -3.19 -6.13
C ALA A 163 -10.35 -1.75 -6.30
N VAL A 164 -9.41 -0.81 -6.20
CA VAL A 164 -9.67 0.59 -6.53
C VAL A 164 -9.86 0.75 -8.03
N VAL A 165 -11.01 1.31 -8.42
CA VAL A 165 -11.35 1.58 -9.84
C VAL A 165 -11.31 3.07 -10.18
N LEU A 166 -11.40 3.94 -9.16
CA LEU A 166 -11.30 5.40 -9.28
C LEU A 166 -10.06 5.92 -8.57
N SER A 167 -9.29 6.77 -9.24
CA SER A 167 -8.03 7.31 -8.72
C SER A 167 -8.04 8.84 -8.67
N HIS A 168 -7.47 9.41 -7.62
CA HIS A 168 -7.27 10.86 -7.52
C HIS A 168 -5.94 11.25 -8.18
N ILE A 169 -5.99 12.23 -9.08
CA ILE A 169 -4.83 12.78 -9.79
C ILE A 169 -4.57 14.17 -9.22
N LYS A 170 -3.63 14.24 -8.28
CA LYS A 170 -3.35 15.39 -7.43
C LYS A 170 -1.88 15.38 -7.02
N ASP A 171 -1.28 16.54 -6.79
CA ASP A 171 0.06 16.60 -6.19
C ASP A 171 -0.01 16.18 -4.72
N LEU A 172 0.65 15.08 -4.39
CA LEU A 172 0.68 14.51 -3.05
C LEU A 172 2.02 14.74 -2.34
N THR A 173 2.94 15.48 -2.95
CA THR A 173 4.27 15.74 -2.39
C THR A 173 4.25 16.61 -1.13
N GLY A 174 3.18 17.36 -0.89
CA GLY A 174 2.94 18.08 0.38
C GLY A 174 2.39 17.19 1.50
N THR A 175 1.84 16.02 1.17
CA THR A 175 1.24 15.08 2.14
C THR A 175 2.15 13.89 2.43
N TYR A 176 2.92 13.44 1.44
CA TYR A 176 3.81 12.29 1.54
C TYR A 176 5.20 12.65 1.03
N SER A 177 6.22 12.06 1.65
CA SER A 177 7.61 12.22 1.20
C SER A 177 7.80 11.67 -0.22
N ARG A 178 8.64 12.34 -1.02
CA ARG A 178 8.87 12.02 -2.44
C ARG A 178 9.36 10.60 -2.67
N GLU A 179 10.02 10.01 -1.67
CA GLU A 179 10.53 8.64 -1.66
C GLU A 179 9.40 7.58 -1.65
N ASN A 180 8.15 8.00 -1.43
CA ASN A 180 6.97 7.13 -1.47
C ASN A 180 6.12 7.32 -2.75
N ILE A 181 6.48 8.23 -3.64
CA ILE A 181 5.69 8.58 -4.81
C ILE A 181 6.35 8.03 -6.08
N GLY A 182 5.79 6.92 -6.59
CA GLY A 182 6.32 6.23 -7.79
C GLY A 182 5.73 6.71 -9.13
N GLY A 183 4.68 7.54 -9.10
CA GLY A 183 3.95 7.95 -10.30
C GLY A 183 3.93 9.46 -10.52
N PRO A 184 4.21 9.97 -11.73
CA PRO A 184 4.16 11.41 -12.05
C PRO A 184 2.74 12.00 -11.92
N ALA A 185 1.71 11.16 -12.02
CA ALA A 185 0.32 11.56 -11.82
C ALA A 185 0.03 12.09 -10.40
N SER A 186 0.86 11.73 -9.41
CA SER A 186 0.74 12.13 -8.00
C SER A 186 1.70 13.26 -7.60
N THR A 187 2.32 13.95 -8.57
CA THR A 187 3.25 15.06 -8.34
C THR A 187 2.85 16.28 -9.17
N ASN A 188 3.51 17.41 -8.91
CA ASN A 188 3.40 18.63 -9.71
C ASN A 188 4.37 18.72 -10.90
N ASP A 189 5.20 17.71 -11.10
CA ASP A 189 6.18 17.63 -12.18
C ASP A 189 5.49 17.45 -13.56
N LYS A 190 6.19 17.73 -14.66
CA LYS A 190 5.67 17.44 -16.00
C LYS A 190 5.50 15.93 -16.19
N GLN A 191 4.37 15.53 -16.77
CA GLN A 191 4.11 14.14 -17.15
C GLN A 191 4.26 14.04 -18.67
N VAL A 192 5.29 13.32 -19.10
CA VAL A 192 5.68 13.20 -20.51
C VAL A 192 4.63 12.42 -21.32
N PHE A 193 4.62 12.58 -22.65
CA PHE A 193 3.75 11.78 -23.53
C PHE A 193 3.88 10.29 -23.25
N HIS A 194 2.73 9.66 -23.03
CA HIS A 194 2.57 8.25 -22.70
C HIS A 194 1.16 7.79 -23.05
N THR A 195 0.95 6.49 -22.91
CA THR A 195 -0.37 5.86 -22.81
C THR A 195 -0.46 5.14 -21.48
N ASP A 196 -1.62 5.20 -20.85
CA ASP A 196 -1.92 4.49 -19.61
C ASP A 196 -2.17 2.99 -19.91
N SER A 197 -2.65 2.24 -18.92
CA SER A 197 -3.19 0.90 -19.17
C SER A 197 -4.71 0.97 -19.35
N GLY A 198 -5.28 0.11 -20.21
CA GLY A 198 -6.70 0.12 -20.54
C GLY A 198 -7.04 0.87 -21.83
N ASP A 199 -8.31 0.79 -22.25
CA ASP A 199 -8.82 1.27 -23.54
C ASP A 199 -9.09 2.77 -23.53
N ILE A 200 -9.77 3.25 -22.48
CA ILE A 200 -10.21 4.64 -22.37
C ILE A 200 -9.69 5.22 -21.07
N VAL A 201 -9.07 6.38 -21.15
CA VAL A 201 -8.72 7.19 -19.97
C VAL A 201 -9.71 8.33 -19.87
N SER A 202 -10.40 8.41 -18.73
CA SER A 202 -11.27 9.53 -18.40
C SER A 202 -10.68 10.33 -17.26
N LEU A 203 -10.76 11.66 -17.36
CA LEU A 203 -10.32 12.61 -16.32
C LEU A 203 -11.42 13.61 -16.05
N PHE A 204 -11.85 13.75 -14.80
CA PHE A 204 -12.84 14.74 -14.37
C PHE A 204 -12.18 15.86 -13.55
N CYS A 205 -12.33 17.12 -13.98
CA CYS A 205 -11.71 18.26 -13.33
C CYS A 205 -12.54 18.79 -12.17
N LEU A 206 -12.11 18.49 -10.93
CA LEU A 206 -12.68 19.09 -9.73
C LEU A 206 -12.08 20.46 -9.44
N GLN A 207 -10.79 20.65 -9.71
CA GLN A 207 -10.11 21.94 -9.55
C GLN A 207 -8.87 22.03 -10.44
N ARG A 208 -8.63 23.22 -11.01
CA ARG A 208 -7.43 23.53 -11.79
C ARG A 208 -6.25 23.91 -10.89
N ALA A 209 -5.04 23.75 -11.41
CA ALA A 209 -3.85 24.33 -10.81
C ALA A 209 -3.97 25.87 -10.75
N ALA A 210 -3.12 26.51 -9.94
CA ALA A 210 -2.99 27.96 -9.99
C ALA A 210 -2.37 28.40 -11.33
N GLU A 211 -1.29 27.73 -11.75
CA GLU A 211 -0.60 27.96 -13.02
C GLU A 211 -0.14 26.62 -13.62
N GLY A 212 -0.15 26.52 -14.95
CA GLY A 212 0.27 25.33 -15.68
C GLY A 212 -0.68 24.14 -15.55
N GLY A 213 -0.14 22.93 -15.79
CA GLY A 213 -0.86 21.67 -15.60
C GLY A 213 -1.84 21.32 -16.72
N GLU A 214 -1.69 21.96 -17.87
CA GLU A 214 -2.53 21.77 -19.04
C GLU A 214 -2.33 20.37 -19.63
N SER A 215 -3.45 19.73 -19.94
CA SER A 215 -3.48 18.43 -20.60
C SER A 215 -3.15 18.60 -22.08
N GLN A 216 -2.30 17.73 -22.61
CA GLN A 216 -1.95 17.70 -24.03
C GLN A 216 -2.32 16.34 -24.62
N LEU A 217 -2.85 16.34 -25.85
CA LEU A 217 -3.20 15.13 -26.60
C LEU A 217 -2.53 15.14 -27.97
N ALA A 218 -2.05 13.99 -28.44
CA ALA A 218 -1.48 13.84 -29.78
C ALA A 218 -1.93 12.53 -30.43
N SER A 219 -2.23 12.57 -31.73
CA SER A 219 -2.59 11.38 -32.49
C SER A 219 -1.40 10.45 -32.67
N ILE A 220 -1.54 9.20 -32.22
CA ILE A 220 -0.56 8.14 -32.44
C ILE A 220 -0.47 7.82 -33.95
N TRP A 221 -1.59 7.88 -34.65
CA TRP A 221 -1.67 7.57 -36.08
C TRP A 221 -0.96 8.63 -36.94
N GLN A 222 -1.04 9.90 -36.55
CA GLN A 222 -0.28 10.96 -37.20
C GLN A 222 1.23 10.82 -36.94
N VAL A 223 1.62 10.54 -35.69
CA VAL A 223 3.02 10.26 -35.34
C VAL A 223 3.55 9.07 -36.13
N TYR A 224 2.76 8.00 -36.27
CA TYR A 224 3.11 6.85 -37.11
C TYR A 224 3.34 7.24 -38.57
N ASN A 225 2.44 8.02 -39.18
CA ASN A 225 2.61 8.44 -40.58
C ASN A 225 3.93 9.20 -40.79
N ILE A 226 4.29 10.09 -39.87
CA ILE A 226 5.56 10.83 -39.92
C ILE A 226 6.74 9.88 -39.79
N LEU A 227 6.69 8.90 -38.88
CA LEU A 227 7.75 7.89 -38.74
C LEU A 227 7.84 6.98 -39.96
N ALA A 228 6.71 6.58 -40.56
CA ALA A 228 6.68 5.71 -41.73
C ALA A 228 7.34 6.38 -42.95
N GLU A 229 7.16 7.69 -43.09
CA GLU A 229 7.77 8.50 -44.14
C GLU A 229 9.25 8.80 -43.87
N SER A 230 9.60 9.22 -42.66
CA SER A 230 10.93 9.80 -42.38
C SER A 230 11.91 8.85 -41.68
N ARG A 231 11.43 7.93 -40.85
CA ARG A 231 12.22 7.06 -39.95
C ARG A 231 11.61 5.66 -39.79
N PRO A 232 11.42 4.90 -40.89
CA PRO A 232 10.83 3.57 -40.83
C PRO A 232 11.63 2.59 -39.95
N ASP A 233 12.93 2.80 -39.78
CA ASP A 233 13.78 2.04 -38.84
C ASP A 233 13.32 2.12 -37.37
N LEU A 234 12.71 3.25 -36.97
CA LEU A 234 12.15 3.38 -35.64
C LEU A 234 10.85 2.58 -35.50
N ILE A 235 10.08 2.39 -36.57
CA ILE A 235 8.89 1.50 -36.55
C ILE A 235 9.34 0.05 -36.33
N HIS A 236 10.39 -0.42 -37.02
CA HIS A 236 10.98 -1.74 -36.74
C HIS A 236 11.37 -1.88 -35.26
N THR A 237 11.95 -0.83 -34.68
CA THR A 237 12.33 -0.82 -33.25
C THR A 237 11.11 -0.90 -32.33
N LEU A 238 10.03 -0.19 -32.66
CA LEU A 238 8.79 -0.17 -31.87
C LEU A 238 8.00 -1.49 -31.94
N THR A 239 8.14 -2.25 -33.02
CA THR A 239 7.49 -3.56 -33.22
C THR A 239 8.26 -4.74 -32.63
N ASN A 240 9.52 -4.55 -32.24
CA ASN A 240 10.31 -5.57 -31.53
C ASN A 240 9.96 -5.59 -30.04
N ASP A 241 10.35 -6.63 -29.32
CA ASP A 241 10.13 -6.72 -27.88
C ASP A 241 10.96 -5.72 -27.07
N TRP A 242 10.31 -5.14 -26.05
CA TRP A 242 10.91 -4.27 -25.06
C TRP A 242 10.76 -4.87 -23.68
N LEU A 243 11.80 -4.76 -22.86
CA LEU A 243 11.77 -5.20 -21.47
C LEU A 243 11.22 -4.07 -20.60
N PHE A 244 9.97 -4.23 -20.15
CA PHE A 244 9.32 -3.35 -19.21
C PHE A 244 9.72 -3.71 -17.79
N ASP A 245 10.26 -2.73 -17.06
CA ASP A 245 10.70 -2.90 -15.68
C ASP A 245 9.57 -3.26 -14.71
N GLY A 246 9.82 -4.27 -13.87
CA GLY A 246 8.96 -4.66 -12.75
C GLY A 246 9.18 -3.81 -11.49
N PHE A 247 10.10 -2.84 -11.53
CA PHE A 247 10.49 -1.94 -10.44
C PHE A 247 10.88 -2.70 -9.16
N ASN A 248 11.92 -3.53 -9.29
CA ASN A 248 12.47 -4.40 -8.24
C ASN A 248 11.51 -5.47 -7.72
N ASN A 249 10.47 -5.80 -8.49
CA ASN A 249 9.62 -6.96 -8.21
C ASN A 249 10.42 -8.27 -8.45
N ALA A 250 10.76 -8.98 -7.38
CA ALA A 250 11.54 -10.22 -7.47
C ALA A 250 10.82 -11.35 -8.22
N ALA A 251 9.49 -11.40 -8.19
CA ALA A 251 8.70 -12.45 -8.85
C ALA A 251 8.54 -12.20 -10.36
N GLN A 252 8.52 -10.94 -10.78
CA GLN A 252 8.40 -10.55 -12.18
C GLN A 252 9.31 -9.34 -12.43
N PRO A 253 10.63 -9.55 -12.57
CA PRO A 253 11.61 -8.47 -12.63
C PRO A 253 11.46 -7.60 -13.88
N TYR A 254 10.98 -8.19 -14.98
CA TYR A 254 10.58 -7.47 -16.18
C TYR A 254 9.59 -8.30 -17.01
N THR A 255 8.92 -7.66 -17.95
CA THR A 255 8.03 -8.29 -18.95
C THR A 255 8.43 -7.87 -20.36
N ALA A 256 8.38 -8.78 -21.33
CA ALA A 256 8.74 -8.52 -22.71
C ALA A 256 7.50 -8.36 -23.59
N ARG A 257 7.41 -7.26 -24.35
CA ARG A 257 6.37 -7.04 -25.38
C ARG A 257 6.72 -5.84 -26.26
N PRO A 258 6.14 -5.70 -27.46
CA PRO A 258 6.38 -4.53 -28.30
C PRO A 258 5.66 -3.28 -27.77
N LEU A 259 6.04 -2.11 -28.30
CA LEU A 259 5.34 -0.86 -28.00
C LEU A 259 4.24 -0.58 -29.01
N LEU A 260 4.43 -0.99 -30.26
CA LEU A 260 3.51 -0.74 -31.37
C LEU A 260 2.90 -2.05 -31.88
N TYR A 261 1.58 -2.03 -32.03
CA TYR A 261 0.78 -3.14 -32.53
C TYR A 261 -0.03 -2.67 -33.74
N TYR A 262 -0.10 -3.51 -34.76
CA TYR A 262 -0.96 -3.29 -35.92
C TYR A 262 -1.86 -4.51 -36.13
N GLN A 263 -3.16 -4.27 -36.12
CA GLN A 263 -4.19 -5.26 -36.46
C GLN A 263 -4.78 -4.84 -37.81
N PRO A 264 -4.57 -5.64 -38.88
CA PRO A 264 -5.14 -5.37 -40.19
C PRO A 264 -6.67 -5.34 -40.16
N ALA A 265 -7.28 -4.67 -41.14
CA ALA A 265 -8.72 -4.73 -41.31
C ALA A 265 -9.17 -6.17 -41.62
N SER A 266 -10.30 -6.56 -41.03
CA SER A 266 -10.99 -7.82 -41.31
C SER A 266 -12.41 -7.54 -41.81
N THR A 267 -13.16 -8.60 -42.10
CA THR A 267 -14.59 -8.49 -42.43
C THR A 267 -15.42 -7.93 -41.27
N LEU A 268 -14.92 -8.02 -40.03
CA LEU A 268 -15.63 -7.67 -38.80
C LEU A 268 -15.09 -6.40 -38.14
N ALA A 269 -13.86 -5.97 -38.46
CA ALA A 269 -13.22 -4.84 -37.81
C ALA A 269 -12.37 -4.01 -38.78
N SER A 270 -12.40 -2.69 -38.60
CA SER A 270 -11.47 -1.78 -39.28
C SER A 270 -10.05 -1.94 -38.72
N ALA A 271 -9.04 -1.61 -39.52
CA ALA A 271 -7.64 -1.67 -39.09
C ALA A 271 -7.40 -0.83 -37.81
N ARG A 272 -6.52 -1.31 -36.94
CA ARG A 272 -6.13 -0.65 -35.69
C ARG A 272 -4.62 -0.55 -35.57
N LEU A 273 -4.13 0.67 -35.35
CA LEU A 273 -2.78 0.93 -34.89
C LEU A 273 -2.86 1.33 -33.41
N ILE A 274 -2.13 0.61 -32.57
CA ILE A 274 -2.10 0.78 -31.12
C ILE A 274 -0.66 1.03 -30.70
N VAL A 275 -0.41 2.03 -29.87
CA VAL A 275 0.87 2.15 -29.16
C VAL A 275 0.60 2.13 -27.66
N GLN A 276 1.27 1.24 -26.94
CA GLN A 276 1.21 1.15 -25.48
C GLN A 276 2.62 1.33 -24.94
N TYR A 277 2.88 2.49 -24.30
CA TYR A 277 4.15 2.71 -23.62
C TYR A 277 4.06 3.79 -22.52
N ALA A 278 4.97 3.69 -21.55
CA ALA A 278 5.31 4.79 -20.66
C ALA A 278 6.83 4.79 -20.40
N ARG A 279 7.48 5.93 -20.63
CA ARG A 279 8.95 6.08 -20.56
C ARG A 279 9.57 5.58 -19.25
N ARG A 280 8.87 5.76 -18.12
CA ARG A 280 9.33 5.37 -16.78
C ARG A 280 9.74 3.90 -16.66
N TYR A 281 9.18 3.00 -17.48
CA TYR A 281 9.56 1.57 -17.47
C TYR A 281 10.97 1.32 -17.99
N PHE A 282 11.61 2.32 -18.61
CA PHE A 282 12.94 2.21 -19.19
C PHE A 282 13.96 3.14 -18.52
N THR A 283 13.48 4.15 -17.78
CA THR A 283 14.31 5.20 -17.15
C THR A 283 14.16 5.28 -15.63
N GLY A 284 13.09 4.72 -15.07
CA GLY A 284 12.65 5.00 -13.70
C GLY A 284 11.98 6.37 -13.55
N PHE A 285 11.42 6.62 -12.37
CA PHE A 285 10.89 7.90 -11.92
C PHE A 285 10.80 7.96 -10.38
N LEU A 286 11.42 8.95 -9.75
CA LEU A 286 11.40 9.17 -8.28
C LEU A 286 11.55 7.86 -7.47
N ALA A 287 10.55 7.53 -6.63
CA ALA A 287 10.53 6.35 -5.76
C ALA A 287 10.57 5.00 -6.50
N GLN A 288 10.42 5.01 -7.83
CA GLN A 288 10.56 3.85 -8.71
C GLN A 288 11.76 4.05 -9.63
N PRO A 289 13.01 4.05 -9.11
CA PRO A 289 14.18 4.08 -9.95
C PRO A 289 14.22 2.83 -10.84
N ARG A 290 14.87 2.95 -12.00
CA ARG A 290 15.09 1.82 -12.89
C ARG A 290 15.84 0.72 -12.13
N SER A 291 15.35 -0.51 -12.19
CA SER A 291 16.00 -1.66 -11.59
C SER A 291 17.40 -1.86 -12.15
N SER A 292 18.35 -2.21 -11.27
CA SER A 292 19.71 -2.56 -11.68
C SER A 292 19.78 -3.91 -12.40
N THR A 293 18.75 -4.74 -12.25
CA THR A 293 18.68 -6.10 -12.80
C THR A 293 18.08 -6.17 -14.21
N ILE A 294 17.43 -5.11 -14.70
CA ILE A 294 16.87 -5.10 -16.05
C ILE A 294 17.94 -4.76 -17.08
N PRO A 295 18.07 -5.54 -18.19
CA PRO A 295 19.02 -5.25 -19.25
C PRO A 295 18.87 -3.84 -19.82
N PRO A 296 19.98 -3.19 -20.22
CA PRO A 296 19.94 -1.87 -20.82
C PRO A 296 19.16 -1.86 -22.14
N ILE A 297 18.45 -0.76 -22.41
CA ILE A 297 17.86 -0.57 -23.74
C ILE A 297 18.96 -0.26 -24.77
N THR A 298 18.64 -0.37 -26.05
CA THR A 298 19.57 0.02 -27.14
C THR A 298 19.50 1.53 -27.42
N GLU A 299 20.50 2.07 -28.12
CA GLU A 299 20.43 3.45 -28.64
C GLU A 299 19.25 3.64 -29.60
N ALA A 300 18.88 2.61 -30.37
CA ALA A 300 17.70 2.64 -31.23
C ALA A 300 16.40 2.78 -30.43
N GLN A 301 16.29 2.04 -29.34
CA GLN A 301 15.17 2.12 -28.40
C GLN A 301 15.12 3.49 -27.70
N ALA A 302 16.27 4.00 -27.23
CA ALA A 302 16.32 5.35 -26.64
C ALA A 302 15.85 6.42 -27.65
N GLU A 303 16.31 6.34 -28.89
CA GLU A 303 15.86 7.24 -29.96
C GLU A 303 14.37 7.11 -30.26
N ALA A 304 13.83 5.89 -30.32
CA ALA A 304 12.40 5.68 -30.56
C ALA A 304 11.53 6.31 -29.46
N LEU A 305 11.94 6.21 -28.19
CA LEU A 305 11.24 6.86 -27.07
C LEU A 305 11.24 8.39 -27.18
N ASP A 306 12.36 8.99 -27.62
CA ASP A 306 12.48 10.43 -27.83
C ASP A 306 11.66 10.87 -29.05
N ALA A 307 11.71 10.12 -30.15
CA ALA A 307 10.94 10.41 -31.36
C ALA A 307 9.43 10.40 -31.08
N LEU A 308 8.90 9.40 -30.36
CA LEU A 308 7.49 9.38 -29.96
C LEU A 308 7.13 10.60 -29.11
N HIS A 309 8.02 11.01 -28.19
CA HIS A 309 7.78 12.15 -27.32
C HIS A 309 7.75 13.49 -28.09
N PHE A 310 8.80 13.78 -28.86
CA PHE A 310 8.95 15.08 -29.52
C PHE A 310 8.01 15.23 -30.72
N LEU A 311 7.69 14.14 -31.43
CA LEU A 311 6.62 14.18 -32.43
C LEU A 311 5.26 14.36 -31.76
N GLY A 312 5.00 13.66 -30.64
CA GLY A 312 3.79 13.88 -29.84
C GLY A 312 3.65 15.34 -29.41
N GLU A 313 4.72 15.94 -28.87
CA GLU A 313 4.74 17.34 -28.44
C GLU A 313 4.46 18.31 -29.60
N LYS A 314 5.22 18.16 -30.70
CA LYS A 314 5.11 19.04 -31.88
C LYS A 314 3.72 19.03 -32.51
N HIS A 315 3.05 17.88 -32.51
CA HIS A 315 1.77 17.67 -33.17
C HIS A 315 0.59 17.57 -32.18
N SER A 316 0.81 17.98 -30.92
CA SER A 316 -0.22 17.95 -29.89
C SER A 316 -1.19 19.12 -29.95
N ILE A 317 -2.38 18.91 -29.40
CA ILE A 317 -3.24 19.99 -28.90
C ILE A 317 -2.99 20.21 -27.42
N GLN A 318 -3.23 21.44 -26.98
CA GLN A 318 -3.39 21.78 -25.57
C GLN A 318 -4.88 21.98 -25.28
N LEU A 319 -5.44 21.20 -24.36
CA LEU A 319 -6.84 21.32 -23.99
C LEU A 319 -7.05 22.52 -23.06
N ASP A 320 -8.03 23.36 -23.36
CA ASP A 320 -8.58 24.31 -22.38
C ASP A 320 -9.48 23.56 -21.40
N PHE A 321 -8.86 22.80 -20.50
CA PHE A 321 -9.56 21.93 -19.57
C PHE A 321 -10.07 22.74 -18.38
N GLN A 322 -11.40 22.92 -18.30
CA GLN A 322 -12.06 23.77 -17.31
C GLN A 322 -12.51 22.96 -16.08
N LYS A 323 -12.76 23.68 -14.98
CA LYS A 323 -13.38 23.07 -13.81
C LYS A 323 -14.78 22.57 -14.20
N GLY A 324 -15.09 21.32 -13.86
CA GLY A 324 -16.33 20.65 -14.27
C GLY A 324 -16.26 19.93 -15.61
N ASP A 325 -15.16 20.03 -16.35
CA ASP A 325 -14.99 19.26 -17.59
C ASP A 325 -14.61 17.81 -17.29
N ILE A 326 -15.14 16.88 -18.09
CA ILE A 326 -14.66 15.50 -18.18
C ILE A 326 -14.02 15.28 -19.55
N GLN A 327 -12.74 14.94 -19.56
CA GLN A 327 -12.02 14.53 -20.75
C GLN A 327 -12.13 13.02 -20.90
N TYR A 328 -12.45 12.53 -22.10
CA TYR A 328 -12.37 11.11 -22.46
C TYR A 328 -11.41 10.94 -23.63
N VAL A 329 -10.52 9.94 -23.54
CA VAL A 329 -9.49 9.68 -24.55
C VAL A 329 -9.42 8.18 -24.81
N ASN A 330 -9.42 7.80 -26.09
CA ASN A 330 -9.01 6.47 -26.53
C ASN A 330 -7.50 6.33 -26.33
N ASN A 331 -7.15 5.66 -25.24
CA ASN A 331 -5.79 5.49 -24.75
C ASN A 331 -4.93 4.60 -25.67
N LEU A 332 -5.53 3.88 -26.61
CA LEU A 332 -4.84 3.06 -27.59
C LEU A 332 -4.39 3.86 -28.82
N ALA A 333 -5.08 4.97 -29.13
CA ALA A 333 -4.89 5.75 -30.35
C ALA A 333 -4.34 7.16 -30.11
N ILE A 334 -4.33 7.64 -28.86
CA ILE A 334 -3.94 9.00 -28.50
C ILE A 334 -2.88 8.98 -27.38
N PHE A 335 -1.75 9.64 -27.63
CA PHE A 335 -0.81 9.97 -26.58
C PHE A 335 -1.35 11.12 -25.74
N HIS A 336 -1.09 11.07 -24.44
CA HIS A 336 -1.44 12.15 -23.55
C HIS A 336 -0.26 12.54 -22.64
N ALA A 337 -0.21 13.82 -22.30
CA ALA A 337 0.80 14.44 -21.46
C ALA A 337 0.19 15.54 -20.60
N ARG A 338 0.97 16.04 -19.64
CA ARG A 338 0.62 17.18 -18.82
C ARG A 338 1.84 18.04 -18.57
N LYS A 339 1.71 19.37 -18.73
CA LYS A 339 2.74 20.31 -18.30
C LYS A 339 2.94 20.26 -16.77
N GLY A 340 4.11 20.70 -16.32
CA GLY A 340 4.34 20.94 -14.89
C GLY A 340 3.40 22.04 -14.38
N PHE A 341 3.15 22.07 -13.08
CA PHE A 341 2.21 23.05 -12.50
C PHE A 341 2.60 23.49 -11.10
N SER A 342 1.99 24.58 -10.66
CA SER A 342 2.09 25.08 -9.29
C SER A 342 0.70 25.23 -8.68
N ASN A 343 0.61 24.98 -7.38
CA ASN A 343 -0.60 25.16 -6.60
C ASN A 343 -0.52 26.46 -5.79
N SER A 344 -1.68 26.96 -5.39
CA SER A 344 -1.82 28.00 -4.36
C SER A 344 -2.79 27.51 -3.28
N PRO A 345 -2.84 28.15 -2.09
CA PRO A 345 -3.76 27.75 -1.01
C PRO A 345 -5.24 27.66 -1.42
N SER A 346 -5.66 28.41 -2.44
CA SER A 346 -7.05 28.42 -2.95
C SER A 346 -7.24 27.64 -4.26
N LYS A 347 -6.16 27.24 -4.93
CA LYS A 347 -6.19 26.51 -6.20
C LYS A 347 -5.18 25.39 -6.18
N GLU A 348 -5.66 24.23 -5.76
CA GLU A 348 -4.92 22.99 -5.80
C GLU A 348 -5.50 22.09 -6.90
N ARG A 349 -4.67 21.69 -7.87
CA ARG A 349 -5.11 20.85 -8.97
C ARG A 349 -5.60 19.50 -8.47
N HIS A 350 -6.84 19.14 -8.78
CA HIS A 350 -7.45 17.87 -8.38
C HIS A 350 -8.35 17.35 -9.50
N LEU A 351 -7.97 16.20 -10.07
CA LEU A 351 -8.82 15.47 -11.00
C LEU A 351 -9.15 14.07 -10.45
N LEU A 352 -10.24 13.48 -10.94
CA LEU A 352 -10.55 12.06 -10.76
C LEU A 352 -10.30 11.31 -12.06
N ARG A 353 -9.76 10.09 -12.00
CA ARG A 353 -9.49 9.24 -13.17
C ARG A 353 -10.25 7.93 -13.08
N LEU A 354 -10.85 7.55 -14.21
CA LEU A 354 -11.32 6.19 -14.49
C LEU A 354 -10.55 5.64 -15.68
N TRP A 355 -10.25 4.34 -15.63
CA TRP A 355 -9.98 3.55 -16.83
C TRP A 355 -11.28 2.86 -17.21
N LEU A 356 -11.67 2.95 -18.48
CA LEU A 356 -12.95 2.44 -18.96
C LEU A 356 -12.73 1.53 -20.15
N ARG A 357 -13.69 0.64 -20.39
CA ARG A 357 -13.81 -0.16 -21.61
C ARG A 357 -15.29 -0.23 -21.98
N ASP A 358 -15.58 0.00 -23.25
CA ASP A 358 -16.93 -0.05 -23.80
C ASP A 358 -17.16 -1.40 -24.44
N SER A 359 -17.96 -2.26 -23.84
CA SER A 359 -18.23 -3.61 -24.34
C SER A 359 -18.84 -3.61 -25.76
N GLU A 360 -19.45 -2.50 -26.20
CA GLU A 360 -20.05 -2.36 -27.52
C GLU A 360 -19.03 -1.97 -28.60
N TYR A 361 -18.08 -1.09 -28.28
CA TYR A 361 -17.17 -0.48 -29.26
C TYR A 361 -15.69 -0.79 -29.06
N THR A 362 -15.35 -1.58 -28.02
CA THR A 362 -13.97 -1.92 -27.67
C THR A 362 -13.22 -2.53 -28.85
N TRP A 363 -11.92 -2.23 -28.91
CA TRP A 363 -11.02 -2.82 -29.88
C TRP A 363 -10.56 -4.20 -29.40
N GLU A 364 -10.24 -5.07 -30.37
CA GLU A 364 -9.60 -6.34 -30.06
C GLU A 364 -8.26 -6.07 -29.38
N THR A 365 -8.06 -6.65 -28.19
CA THR A 365 -6.82 -6.50 -27.45
C THR A 365 -5.72 -7.33 -28.14
N PRO A 366 -4.56 -6.75 -28.49
CA PRO A 366 -3.43 -7.52 -28.98
C PRO A 366 -3.04 -8.63 -28.00
N ILE A 367 -2.71 -9.82 -28.50
CA ILE A 367 -2.46 -11.01 -27.66
C ILE A 367 -1.39 -10.78 -26.58
N GLN A 368 -0.35 -10.00 -26.88
CA GLN A 368 0.71 -9.67 -25.93
C GLN A 368 0.27 -8.69 -24.83
N LEU A 369 -0.90 -8.06 -24.98
CA LEU A 369 -1.54 -7.20 -23.98
C LEU A 369 -2.65 -7.93 -23.22
N GLN A 370 -3.07 -9.12 -23.66
CA GLN A 370 -4.27 -9.80 -23.15
C GLN A 370 -4.22 -10.02 -21.64
N ASP A 371 -3.14 -10.61 -21.12
CA ASP A 371 -2.99 -10.87 -19.68
C ASP A 371 -3.14 -9.59 -18.84
N ARG A 372 -2.54 -8.49 -19.31
CA ARG A 372 -2.61 -7.18 -18.64
C ARG A 372 -4.03 -6.60 -18.69
N TRP A 373 -4.75 -6.79 -19.79
CA TRP A 373 -6.12 -6.33 -19.94
C TRP A 373 -7.09 -7.15 -19.10
N ASP A 374 -6.88 -8.46 -19.04
CA ASP A 374 -7.63 -9.35 -18.16
C ASP A 374 -7.40 -8.95 -16.69
N GLU A 375 -6.16 -8.62 -16.31
CA GLU A 375 -5.81 -8.03 -15.02
C GLU A 375 -6.41 -6.65 -14.75
N ILE A 376 -6.93 -5.94 -15.75
CA ILE A 376 -7.56 -4.63 -15.56
C ILE A 376 -9.07 -4.79 -15.45
N TYR A 377 -9.69 -5.54 -16.37
CA TYR A 377 -11.16 -5.54 -16.53
C TYR A 377 -11.87 -6.79 -16.00
N ASN A 378 -11.20 -7.95 -15.89
CA ASN A 378 -11.92 -9.19 -15.61
C ASN A 378 -12.15 -9.50 -14.12
N GLY A 379 -13.30 -10.14 -13.89
CA GLY A 379 -13.66 -10.87 -12.67
C GLY A 379 -14.00 -10.02 -11.46
N LEU A 380 -14.16 -8.70 -11.59
CA LEU A 380 -14.39 -7.80 -10.46
C LEU A 380 -15.88 -7.50 -10.36
N SER A 381 -16.55 -7.99 -9.33
CA SER A 381 -17.98 -7.72 -9.14
C SER A 381 -18.22 -6.28 -8.69
N GLU A 382 -19.46 -5.81 -8.76
CA GLU A 382 -19.86 -4.48 -8.33
C GLU A 382 -19.51 -4.22 -6.85
N GLU A 383 -19.64 -5.21 -5.98
CA GLU A 383 -19.36 -5.08 -4.54
C GLU A 383 -17.85 -5.02 -4.23
N GLU A 384 -17.02 -5.49 -5.16
CA GLU A 384 -15.56 -5.51 -5.04
C GLU A 384 -14.90 -4.20 -5.48
N GLN A 385 -15.66 -3.28 -6.08
CA GLN A 385 -15.14 -2.01 -6.60
C GLN A 385 -15.03 -0.95 -5.50
N ILE A 386 -13.83 -0.39 -5.34
CA ILE A 386 -13.54 0.69 -4.37
C ILE A 386 -13.43 2.03 -5.09
N PHE A 387 -14.10 3.02 -4.49
CA PHE A 387 -14.13 4.42 -4.92
C PHE A 387 -13.68 5.28 -3.73
N PRO A 388 -12.38 5.59 -3.60
CA PRO A 388 -11.90 6.46 -2.54
C PRO A 388 -12.58 7.83 -2.62
N LEU A 389 -13.02 8.36 -1.48
CA LEU A 389 -13.54 9.73 -1.40
C LEU A 389 -12.41 10.76 -1.33
N GLU A 390 -11.25 10.35 -0.81
CA GLU A 390 -10.10 11.20 -0.57
C GLU A 390 -8.86 10.65 -1.28
N PRO A 391 -7.91 11.52 -1.67
CA PRO A 391 -6.69 11.09 -2.34
C PRO A 391 -5.83 10.22 -1.41
N THR A 392 -5.38 9.08 -1.94
CA THR A 392 -4.45 8.17 -1.28
C THR A 392 -3.33 7.78 -2.25
N LEU A 393 -2.14 7.48 -1.75
CA LEU A 393 -1.07 6.94 -2.59
C LEU A 393 -1.38 5.48 -2.96
N LYS A 394 -1.06 5.10 -4.20
CA LYS A 394 -1.07 3.69 -4.63
C LYS A 394 -0.12 2.89 -3.73
N ASN A 395 -0.57 1.75 -3.22
CA ASN A 395 0.11 0.93 -2.19
C ASN A 395 0.28 1.58 -0.80
N VAL A 396 -0.28 2.77 -0.57
CA VAL A 396 -0.52 3.30 0.78
C VAL A 396 -2.02 3.39 0.92
N PHE A 397 -2.67 2.24 1.15
CA PHE A 397 -4.03 2.29 1.67
C PHE A 397 -4.00 3.12 2.94
N SER A 398 -4.60 4.32 2.87
CA SER A 398 -5.10 4.96 4.06
C SER A 398 -6.13 3.99 4.61
N TRP A 399 -5.94 3.59 5.86
CA TRP A 399 -6.93 2.84 6.60
C TRP A 399 -8.06 3.80 6.94
N GLY A 400 -8.89 4.09 5.94
CA GLY A 400 -10.15 4.79 6.12
C GLY A 400 -11.04 3.97 7.03
N HIS A 401 -11.58 4.66 8.03
CA HIS A 401 -12.47 4.31 9.15
C HIS A 401 -13.66 3.33 8.94
N GLY A 402 -13.65 2.42 7.97
CA GLY A 402 -14.71 1.42 7.75
C GLY A 402 -14.40 0.00 8.25
N GLY A 403 -13.14 -0.35 8.48
CA GLY A 403 -12.74 -1.68 9.00
C GLY A 403 -12.88 -1.83 10.52
N THR A 404 -13.12 -0.74 11.22
CA THR A 404 -13.22 -0.70 12.68
C THR A 404 -14.41 -1.49 13.21
N MET A 405 -15.53 -1.60 12.50
CA MET A 405 -16.76 -2.14 13.09
C MET A 405 -16.84 -3.68 13.14
N VAL A 406 -16.32 -4.39 12.13
CA VAL A 406 -16.38 -5.86 12.08
C VAL A 406 -15.32 -6.51 12.97
N THR A 407 -14.14 -5.88 13.09
CA THR A 407 -13.10 -6.32 14.06
C THR A 407 -13.45 -5.91 15.49
N TYR A 408 -14.16 -4.79 15.71
CA TYR A 408 -14.72 -4.40 17.00
C TYR A 408 -15.64 -5.50 17.55
N LEU A 409 -16.56 -6.02 16.73
CA LEU A 409 -17.54 -7.01 17.18
C LEU A 409 -16.92 -8.38 17.42
N THR A 410 -15.93 -8.82 16.65
CA THR A 410 -15.25 -10.11 16.88
C THR A 410 -14.30 -10.07 18.07
N LEU A 411 -13.59 -8.95 18.30
CA LEU A 411 -12.73 -8.77 19.48
C LEU A 411 -13.54 -8.51 20.76
N LEU A 412 -14.63 -7.75 20.71
CA LEU A 412 -15.57 -7.64 21.84
C LEU A 412 -16.26 -8.98 22.11
N TYR A 413 -16.63 -9.76 21.10
CA TYR A 413 -17.23 -11.09 21.29
C TYR A 413 -16.23 -12.09 21.91
N LEU A 414 -14.96 -12.09 21.49
CA LEU A 414 -13.93 -12.98 22.06
C LEU A 414 -13.38 -12.50 23.42
N TRP A 415 -13.37 -11.18 23.68
CA TRP A 415 -12.94 -10.60 24.95
C TRP A 415 -14.03 -10.70 26.04
N ARG A 416 -15.29 -10.40 25.69
CA ARG A 416 -16.47 -10.50 26.58
C ARG A 416 -16.79 -11.95 26.96
N ILE A 417 -16.37 -12.93 26.16
CA ILE A 417 -16.54 -14.37 26.43
C ILE A 417 -15.41 -14.96 27.29
N ARG A 418 -14.24 -14.30 27.49
CA ARG A 418 -13.07 -14.99 28.08
C ARG A 418 -12.27 -14.28 29.18
N TYR A 419 -12.46 -12.99 29.44
CA TYR A 419 -11.67 -12.24 30.43
C TYR A 419 -12.56 -11.43 31.39
N ARG A 420 -13.14 -12.10 32.39
CA ARG A 420 -14.05 -11.47 33.37
C ARG A 420 -13.47 -11.12 34.73
N HIS A 421 -12.15 -11.20 34.98
CA HIS A 421 -11.62 -10.93 36.34
C HIS A 421 -10.34 -10.08 36.40
N ARG A 422 -10.51 -8.95 37.11
CA ARG A 422 -9.63 -8.23 38.06
C ARG A 422 -8.13 -8.54 37.99
N LEU A 423 -7.33 -7.64 37.40
CA LEU A 423 -5.87 -7.64 37.59
C LEU A 423 -5.21 -6.27 37.75
N LEU A 424 -5.92 -5.16 37.56
CA LEU A 424 -5.34 -3.83 37.76
C LEU A 424 -6.36 -2.85 38.31
N VAL A 425 -5.98 -2.14 39.37
CA VAL A 425 -6.56 -0.83 39.73
C VAL A 425 -5.60 0.22 39.21
N VAL A 426 -6.11 1.12 38.38
CA VAL A 426 -5.33 2.17 37.74
C VAL A 426 -5.94 3.52 38.05
N SER A 427 -5.12 4.45 38.53
CA SER A 427 -5.49 5.84 38.71
C SER A 427 -4.60 6.75 37.86
N PRO A 428 -5.15 7.87 37.33
CA PRO A 428 -4.32 8.93 36.76
C PRO A 428 -3.42 9.52 37.87
N PRO A 429 -2.22 10.03 37.52
CA PRO A 429 -1.36 10.69 38.50
C PRO A 429 -2.04 11.95 39.08
N PRO A 430 -1.76 12.32 40.34
CA PRO A 430 -2.27 13.57 40.89
C PRO A 430 -1.69 14.74 40.10
N THR A 431 -2.56 15.56 39.51
CA THR A 431 -2.21 16.79 38.83
C THR A 431 -1.74 17.82 39.86
N TYR A 432 -0.46 18.15 39.86
CA TYR A 432 0.03 19.42 40.38
C TYR A 432 -0.14 20.45 39.26
N TYR A 433 -1.21 21.24 39.32
CA TYR A 433 -1.31 22.51 38.60
C TYR A 433 -1.24 23.62 39.67
N ASP A 434 -0.15 24.36 39.63
CA ASP A 434 -0.02 25.64 40.34
C ASP A 434 -0.74 26.72 39.51
N GLY A 435 -1.57 27.51 40.20
CA GLY A 435 -1.98 28.89 39.92
C GLY A 435 -2.31 29.36 38.49
N ASP A 436 -3.57 29.78 38.35
CA ASP A 436 -4.03 30.96 37.58
C ASP A 436 -3.87 30.95 36.05
N ASP A 437 -4.94 30.66 35.29
CA ASP A 437 -5.90 31.68 34.82
C ASP A 437 -7.01 31.08 33.93
N ILE A 438 -8.17 31.73 33.90
CA ILE A 438 -9.48 31.25 33.42
C ILE A 438 -9.67 31.47 31.90
N GLY A 439 -10.27 30.51 31.17
CA GLY A 439 -10.77 30.79 29.80
C GLY A 439 -11.25 29.61 28.94
N THR A 440 -12.36 28.98 29.34
CA THR A 440 -13.29 28.12 28.55
C THR A 440 -13.04 27.82 27.06
N THR A 441 -13.05 26.53 26.68
CA THR A 441 -14.01 26.03 25.67
C THR A 441 -14.42 24.58 25.96
N LYS A 442 -15.70 24.39 26.30
CA LYS A 442 -16.37 23.08 26.38
C LYS A 442 -16.62 22.56 24.96
N VAL A 443 -16.38 21.28 24.73
CA VAL A 443 -17.22 20.47 23.83
C VAL A 443 -17.69 19.27 24.64
N GLY A 444 -18.97 19.30 25.02
CA GLY A 444 -19.66 18.17 25.61
C GLY A 444 -20.35 17.34 24.53
N VAL A 445 -20.44 16.04 24.76
CA VAL A 445 -21.56 15.23 24.29
C VAL A 445 -21.98 14.33 25.44
N THR A 446 -23.11 14.68 26.04
CA THR A 446 -23.87 13.82 26.95
C THR A 446 -25.15 13.46 26.22
N LYS A 447 -25.45 12.17 26.01
CA LYS A 447 -26.83 11.69 25.84
C LYS A 447 -27.01 10.22 26.25
N ILE A 448 -27.35 10.06 27.53
CA ILE A 448 -28.44 9.26 28.12
C ILE A 448 -28.71 7.84 27.54
N MET A 449 -28.47 6.82 28.38
CA MET A 449 -29.17 5.53 28.42
C MET A 449 -29.20 5.00 29.88
N PRO A 450 -30.16 4.12 30.24
CA PRO A 450 -30.96 4.25 31.46
C PRO A 450 -30.28 3.83 32.77
N GLU A 451 -30.75 4.47 33.84
CA GLU A 451 -30.44 4.21 35.25
C GLU A 451 -30.85 2.79 35.64
N ASN A 452 -29.90 1.84 35.66
CA ASN A 452 -29.84 0.71 36.59
C ASN A 452 -28.68 -0.23 36.25
N LEU A 453 -27.44 0.18 36.57
CA LEU A 453 -26.32 -0.75 36.74
C LEU A 453 -25.54 -0.32 37.99
N SER A 454 -25.78 -1.06 39.08
CA SER A 454 -25.10 -0.93 40.36
C SER A 454 -23.66 -1.44 40.28
N GLY A 455 -22.69 -0.62 40.70
CA GLY A 455 -21.42 -1.05 41.29
C GLY A 455 -20.41 -1.79 40.38
N VAL A 456 -19.18 -1.26 40.33
CA VAL A 456 -17.93 -1.92 39.85
C VAL A 456 -17.58 -1.80 38.35
N GLU A 457 -18.47 -1.39 37.43
CA GLU A 457 -18.12 -1.29 35.99
C GLU A 457 -17.42 0.01 35.54
N ARG A 458 -17.04 0.92 36.45
CA ARG A 458 -16.55 2.27 36.07
C ARG A 458 -15.07 2.39 35.64
N CYS A 459 -14.24 1.34 35.71
CA CYS A 459 -12.78 1.52 35.54
C CYS A 459 -12.05 0.58 34.56
N LEU A 460 -12.71 -0.31 33.81
CA LEU A 460 -12.01 -1.32 32.98
C LEU A 460 -12.16 -1.18 31.46
N ASP A 461 -12.97 -0.24 30.99
CA ASP A 461 -13.15 0.03 29.57
C ASP A 461 -11.95 0.74 28.88
N PRO A 462 -11.23 1.69 29.54
CA PRO A 462 -10.16 2.42 28.86
C PRO A 462 -8.91 1.58 28.59
N ILE A 463 -8.55 0.65 29.48
CA ILE A 463 -7.29 -0.12 29.36
C ILE A 463 -7.45 -1.28 28.38
N GLY A 464 -8.61 -1.95 28.35
CA GLY A 464 -8.94 -2.98 27.36
C GLY A 464 -9.05 -2.40 25.95
N CYS A 465 -9.75 -1.27 25.79
CA CYS A 465 -9.77 -0.52 24.54
C CYS A 465 -8.38 0.00 24.16
N PHE A 466 -7.59 0.53 25.10
CA PHE A 466 -6.25 1.06 24.81
C PHE A 466 -5.24 -0.02 24.43
N LEU A 467 -5.18 -1.15 25.15
CA LEU A 467 -4.36 -2.31 24.77
C LEU A 467 -4.81 -2.85 23.42
N ALA A 468 -6.11 -2.94 23.12
CA ALA A 468 -6.58 -3.36 21.81
C ALA A 468 -6.20 -2.36 20.69
N THR A 469 -6.35 -1.05 20.93
CA THR A 469 -6.10 0.00 19.94
C THR A 469 -4.60 0.18 19.64
N LYS A 470 -3.71 -0.04 20.62
CA LYS A 470 -2.25 0.04 20.45
C LYS A 470 -1.60 -1.29 20.10
N LEU A 471 -2.10 -2.44 20.59
CA LEU A 471 -1.68 -3.75 20.09
C LEU A 471 -2.07 -3.93 18.63
N LEU A 472 -3.15 -3.29 18.12
CA LEU A 472 -3.45 -3.24 16.69
C LEU A 472 -2.36 -2.52 15.85
N GLY A 473 -1.69 -1.52 16.41
CA GLY A 473 -0.53 -0.87 15.77
C GLY A 473 0.74 -1.73 15.79
N ILE A 474 0.77 -2.76 16.63
CA ILE A 474 1.91 -3.64 16.89
C ILE A 474 1.72 -5.04 16.28
N PHE A 475 0.48 -5.52 16.10
CA PHE A 475 0.15 -6.77 15.39
C PHE A 475 0.07 -6.60 13.88
N PHE A 476 0.04 -5.35 13.39
CA PHE A 476 0.13 -5.00 11.98
C PHE A 476 1.30 -5.73 11.25
N PRO A 477 2.52 -5.87 11.82
CA PRO A 477 3.63 -6.58 11.19
C PRO A 477 3.49 -8.12 11.19
N ILE A 478 2.75 -8.72 12.13
CA ILE A 478 2.67 -10.19 12.24
C ILE A 478 1.71 -10.75 11.17
N ALA A 479 0.60 -10.06 10.89
CA ALA A 479 -0.25 -10.36 9.73
C ALA A 479 0.49 -10.11 8.40
N LEU A 480 1.37 -9.09 8.37
CA LEU A 480 2.24 -8.74 7.24
C LEU A 480 3.38 -9.75 6.98
N ILE A 481 3.71 -10.65 7.91
CA ILE A 481 4.75 -11.69 7.69
C ILE A 481 4.13 -13.06 7.40
N VAL A 482 3.01 -13.39 8.04
CA VAL A 482 2.29 -14.66 7.78
C VAL A 482 1.71 -14.67 6.37
N GLY A 483 1.15 -13.55 5.90
CA GLY A 483 0.59 -13.43 4.55
C GLY A 483 1.61 -13.74 3.46
N PRO A 484 2.79 -13.09 3.42
CA PRO A 484 3.83 -13.35 2.44
C PRO A 484 4.50 -14.72 2.55
N ILE A 485 4.67 -15.29 3.75
CA ILE A 485 5.24 -16.65 3.90
C ILE A 485 4.23 -17.71 3.44
N CYS A 486 2.94 -17.50 3.70
CA CYS A 486 1.86 -18.32 3.12
C CYS A 486 1.73 -18.10 1.60
N HIS A 487 2.17 -16.96 1.07
CA HIS A 487 2.15 -16.59 -0.34
C HIS A 487 3.34 -17.19 -1.12
N LEU A 488 4.56 -17.13 -0.57
CA LEU A 488 5.79 -17.70 -1.16
C LEU A 488 5.75 -19.24 -1.29
N LEU A 489 4.91 -19.91 -0.49
CA LEU A 489 4.79 -21.38 -0.51
C LEU A 489 3.56 -21.87 -1.30
N LYS A 490 2.74 -20.96 -1.85
CA LYS A 490 1.52 -21.28 -2.62
C LYS A 490 1.77 -21.47 -4.13
N GLU A 491 2.96 -21.20 -4.63
CA GLU A 491 3.27 -21.29 -6.07
C GLU A 491 3.66 -22.70 -6.57
N GLN A 492 3.43 -23.78 -5.82
CA GLN A 492 3.57 -25.14 -6.37
C GLN A 492 2.48 -26.10 -5.83
N GLU A 493 2.11 -27.05 -6.68
CA GLU A 493 0.98 -28.01 -6.72
C GLU A 493 0.15 -28.40 -5.47
N HIS A 494 -1.09 -28.80 -5.79
CA HIS A 494 -2.33 -28.83 -5.01
C HIS A 494 -2.49 -29.94 -3.94
N LEU A 495 -3.38 -29.63 -2.97
CA LEU A 495 -3.99 -30.44 -1.88
C LEU A 495 -3.18 -30.82 -0.63
N GLN A 496 -1.90 -31.22 -0.68
CA GLN A 496 -1.15 -31.51 0.56
C GLN A 496 -0.71 -30.25 1.34
N ARG A 497 -0.73 -29.08 0.68
CA ARG A 497 -0.20 -27.81 1.24
C ARG A 497 -1.16 -27.05 2.16
N SER A 498 -2.48 -27.18 2.02
CA SER A 498 -3.44 -26.46 2.90
C SER A 498 -3.24 -26.82 4.37
N TYR A 499 -3.02 -28.09 4.67
CA TYR A 499 -2.76 -28.58 6.03
C TYR A 499 -1.48 -27.99 6.66
N TRP A 500 -0.37 -27.97 5.91
CA TRP A 500 0.88 -27.37 6.38
C TRP A 500 0.78 -25.85 6.53
N MET A 501 0.01 -25.19 5.68
CA MET A 501 -0.25 -23.75 5.76
C MET A 501 -1.11 -23.38 6.96
N GLU A 502 -2.18 -24.13 7.23
CA GLU A 502 -3.02 -23.97 8.42
C GLU A 502 -2.21 -24.24 9.69
N ALA A 503 -1.39 -25.30 9.70
CA ALA A 503 -0.50 -25.62 10.82
C ALA A 503 0.53 -24.51 11.09
N ASN A 504 1.16 -23.96 10.04
CA ASN A 504 2.14 -22.88 10.14
C ASN A 504 1.49 -21.55 10.53
N ALA A 505 0.34 -21.19 9.94
CA ALA A 505 -0.39 -19.97 10.31
C ALA A 505 -0.86 -20.03 11.76
N ALA A 506 -1.41 -21.17 12.19
CA ALA A 506 -1.80 -21.39 13.57
C ALA A 506 -0.59 -21.34 14.53
N PHE A 507 0.59 -21.83 14.10
CA PHE A 507 1.83 -21.70 14.85
C PHE A 507 2.27 -20.23 14.98
N ILE A 508 2.31 -19.46 13.88
CA ILE A 508 2.78 -18.07 13.91
C ILE A 508 1.82 -17.16 14.68
N ILE A 509 0.50 -17.33 14.52
CA ILE A 509 -0.50 -16.57 15.28
C ILE A 509 -0.36 -16.83 16.79
N ARG A 510 -0.17 -18.10 17.19
CA ARG A 510 0.06 -18.46 18.59
C ARG A 510 1.41 -17.93 19.11
N ALA A 511 2.47 -18.02 18.31
CA ALA A 511 3.80 -17.54 18.66
C ALA A 511 3.87 -16.02 18.80
N GLY A 512 3.18 -15.28 17.91
CA GLY A 512 3.21 -13.82 17.87
C GLY A 512 2.31 -13.14 18.90
N SER A 513 1.14 -13.71 19.21
CA SER A 513 0.15 -13.01 20.06
C SER A 513 0.11 -13.47 21.51
N GLY A 514 0.03 -14.78 21.73
CA GLY A 514 -0.13 -15.34 23.06
C GLY A 514 1.10 -15.14 23.95
N MET A 515 2.30 -15.26 23.37
CA MET A 515 3.57 -15.22 24.10
C MET A 515 3.92 -13.81 24.58
N ILE A 516 3.67 -12.79 23.77
CA ILE A 516 3.99 -11.39 24.09
C ILE A 516 3.09 -10.88 25.22
N ALA A 517 1.79 -11.17 25.15
CA ALA A 517 0.85 -10.84 26.22
C ALA A 517 1.26 -11.50 27.55
N SER A 518 1.59 -12.79 27.55
CA SER A 518 2.07 -13.49 28.76
C SER A 518 3.37 -12.89 29.29
N ALA A 519 4.33 -12.56 28.43
CA ALA A 519 5.60 -11.95 28.85
C ALA A 519 5.42 -10.54 29.44
N LEU A 520 4.47 -9.76 28.93
CA LEU A 520 4.10 -8.44 29.45
C LEU A 520 3.40 -8.55 30.81
N CYS A 521 2.46 -9.49 30.97
CA CYS A 521 1.83 -9.76 32.26
C CYS A 521 2.85 -10.17 33.33
N GLY A 522 3.78 -11.07 32.99
CA GLY A 522 4.85 -11.47 33.90
C GLY A 522 5.77 -10.30 34.29
N ALA A 523 6.15 -9.46 33.32
CA ALA A 523 6.96 -8.27 33.60
C ALA A 523 6.25 -7.28 34.54
N LEU A 524 4.96 -7.01 34.31
CA LEU A 524 4.17 -6.11 35.16
C LEU A 524 3.99 -6.69 36.57
N ASP A 525 3.65 -7.97 36.71
CA ASP A 525 3.50 -8.61 38.03
C ASP A 525 4.80 -8.54 38.85
N LEU A 526 5.93 -8.89 38.23
CA LEU A 526 7.25 -8.82 38.87
C LEU A 526 7.62 -7.39 39.28
N LEU A 527 7.35 -6.40 38.44
CA LEU A 527 7.60 -4.99 38.78
C LEU A 527 6.73 -4.51 39.92
N LEU A 528 5.45 -4.88 39.94
CA LEU A 528 4.52 -4.47 40.99
C LEU A 528 4.82 -5.13 42.35
N LYS A 529 5.37 -6.35 42.34
CA LYS A 529 5.88 -7.03 43.55
C LYS A 529 7.23 -6.47 44.03
N ASN A 530 7.93 -5.71 43.19
CA ASN A 530 9.24 -5.12 43.50
C ASN A 530 9.20 -3.58 43.34
N PRO A 531 8.59 -2.84 44.28
CA PRO A 531 8.38 -1.39 44.15
C PRO A 531 9.67 -0.59 43.94
N ALA A 532 10.80 -1.01 44.52
CA ALA A 532 12.09 -0.36 44.34
C ALA A 532 12.58 -0.43 42.87
N THR A 533 12.44 -1.61 42.25
CA THR A 533 12.74 -1.84 40.83
C THR A 533 11.83 -1.01 39.92
N LEU A 534 10.54 -0.96 40.23
CA LEU A 534 9.58 -0.14 39.50
C LEU A 534 9.88 1.37 39.62
N ALA A 535 10.23 1.84 40.82
CA ALA A 535 10.59 3.24 41.04
C ALA A 535 11.84 3.63 40.25
N ARG A 536 12.87 2.78 40.24
CA ARG A 536 14.09 3.01 39.45
C ARG A 536 13.81 3.03 37.94
N LEU A 537 12.95 2.13 37.45
CA LEU A 537 12.57 2.12 36.04
C LEU A 537 11.83 3.39 35.64
N ARG A 538 10.95 3.89 36.52
CA ARG A 538 10.26 5.16 36.29
C ARG A 538 11.22 6.33 36.19
N VAL A 539 12.23 6.40 37.05
CA VAL A 539 13.27 7.44 36.96
C VAL A 539 13.97 7.43 35.60
N GLU A 540 14.34 6.25 35.08
CA GLU A 540 14.94 6.16 33.73
C GLU A 540 13.96 6.58 32.62
N LEU A 541 12.69 6.16 32.71
CA LEU A 541 11.67 6.52 31.73
C LEU A 541 11.31 8.01 31.75
N ASP A 542 11.20 8.61 32.92
CA ASP A 542 10.90 10.04 33.10
C ASP A 542 12.06 10.94 32.66
N ALA A 543 13.31 10.48 32.87
CA ALA A 543 14.49 11.16 32.34
C ALA A 543 14.54 11.11 30.81
N ALA A 544 14.10 10.00 30.21
CA ALA A 544 14.11 9.79 28.76
C ALA A 544 12.92 10.47 28.07
N CYS A 545 11.73 10.44 28.66
CA CYS A 545 10.47 10.82 28.01
C CYS A 545 9.75 11.87 28.87
N ARG A 546 9.58 13.10 28.35
CA ARG A 546 8.87 14.17 29.07
C ARG A 546 7.39 14.24 28.72
N ARG A 547 7.03 13.84 27.51
CA ARG A 547 5.65 13.75 27.00
C ARG A 547 5.44 12.39 26.36
N GLU A 548 4.18 12.02 26.24
CA GLU A 548 3.78 10.78 25.58
C GLU A 548 4.23 10.69 24.11
N SER A 549 4.27 11.83 23.41
CA SER A 549 4.82 11.95 22.06
C SER A 549 6.33 11.69 21.99
N ASP A 550 7.02 11.75 23.13
CA ASP A 550 8.47 11.55 23.25
C ASP A 550 8.83 10.09 23.57
N ILE A 551 7.91 9.13 23.36
CA ILE A 551 8.15 7.67 23.45
C ILE A 551 8.30 7.03 22.04
N PRO A 552 9.27 7.45 21.19
CA PRO A 552 9.58 6.74 19.96
C PRO A 552 10.51 5.53 20.23
N MET A 553 10.49 4.59 19.30
CA MET A 553 11.15 3.28 19.43
C MET A 553 12.68 3.36 19.49
N ASP A 554 13.28 4.30 18.77
CA ASP A 554 14.71 4.61 18.77
C ASP A 554 15.20 5.08 20.14
N ARG A 555 14.40 5.92 20.82
CA ARG A 555 14.72 6.41 22.17
C ARG A 555 14.70 5.30 23.23
N LEU A 556 13.70 4.41 23.17
CA LEU A 556 13.60 3.27 24.09
C LEU A 556 14.69 2.21 23.86
N ALA A 557 15.25 2.13 22.65
CA ALA A 557 16.31 1.17 22.34
C ALA A 557 17.55 1.40 23.22
N GLY A 558 17.88 2.66 23.50
CA GLY A 558 19.04 3.10 24.28
C GLY A 558 18.87 3.10 25.80
N LEU A 559 17.75 2.61 26.35
CA LEU A 559 17.50 2.57 27.80
C LEU A 559 18.02 1.26 28.42
N PRO A 560 19.16 1.28 29.14
CA PRO A 560 19.80 0.07 29.64
C PRO A 560 18.99 -0.63 30.73
N TYR A 561 18.34 0.12 31.64
CA TYR A 561 17.58 -0.49 32.74
C TYR A 561 16.24 -1.06 32.27
N LEU A 562 15.53 -0.40 31.35
CA LEU A 562 14.37 -0.96 30.67
C LEU A 562 14.74 -2.26 29.92
N GLY A 563 15.88 -2.27 29.22
CA GLY A 563 16.42 -3.48 28.58
C GLY A 563 16.66 -4.61 29.58
N ALA A 564 17.26 -4.30 30.73
CA ALA A 564 17.49 -5.25 31.81
C ALA A 564 16.17 -5.79 32.38
N VAL A 565 15.16 -4.95 32.61
CA VAL A 565 13.83 -5.35 33.12
C VAL A 565 13.17 -6.33 32.15
N VAL A 566 13.24 -6.05 30.85
CA VAL A 566 12.66 -6.89 29.80
C VAL A 566 13.35 -8.25 29.71
N ASN A 567 14.67 -8.31 29.88
CA ASN A 567 15.44 -9.57 29.90
C ASN A 567 15.17 -10.38 31.17
N GLU A 568 15.23 -9.73 32.32
CA GLU A 568 15.06 -10.39 33.61
C GLU A 568 13.66 -10.95 33.80
N SER A 569 12.64 -10.23 33.33
CA SER A 569 11.27 -10.73 33.33
C SER A 569 11.08 -11.98 32.45
N LEU A 570 11.87 -12.18 31.38
CA LEU A 570 11.84 -13.44 30.61
C LEU A 570 12.52 -14.59 31.34
N ARG A 571 13.57 -14.29 32.11
CA ARG A 571 14.27 -15.28 32.93
C ARG A 571 13.36 -15.79 34.06
N MET A 572 12.72 -14.85 34.77
CA MET A 572 11.86 -15.14 35.92
C MET A 572 10.47 -15.65 35.51
N TYR A 573 9.95 -15.18 34.39
CA TYR A 573 8.66 -15.58 33.84
C TYR A 573 8.81 -15.91 32.33
N PRO A 574 9.35 -17.09 31.99
CA PRO A 574 9.38 -17.54 30.61
C PRO A 574 7.93 -17.80 30.15
N PRO A 575 7.48 -17.20 29.02
CA PRO A 575 6.12 -17.35 28.52
C PRO A 575 5.90 -18.70 27.81
N VAL A 576 6.98 -19.35 27.37
CA VAL A 576 6.97 -20.63 26.66
C VAL A 576 7.46 -21.73 27.59
N GLY A 577 6.86 -22.91 27.46
CA GLY A 577 7.29 -24.10 28.18
C GLY A 577 8.55 -24.75 27.60
N PRO A 578 8.89 -25.95 28.07
CA PRO A 578 10.05 -26.68 27.59
C PRO A 578 9.95 -26.95 26.09
N ALA A 579 11.01 -26.67 25.32
CA ALA A 579 11.09 -27.14 23.94
C ALA A 579 12.12 -28.25 23.78
N SER A 580 11.79 -29.13 22.85
CA SER A 580 12.51 -30.36 22.60
C SER A 580 13.33 -30.25 21.33
N GLN A 581 14.57 -30.76 21.35
CA GLN A 581 15.46 -30.83 20.19
C GLN A 581 16.10 -32.22 20.11
N GLY A 582 16.28 -32.72 18.88
CA GLY A 582 17.05 -33.94 18.65
C GLY A 582 18.53 -33.71 18.93
N ALA A 583 19.16 -34.59 19.71
CA ALA A 583 20.59 -34.53 19.98
C ALA A 583 21.37 -34.68 18.65
N PRO A 584 22.19 -33.70 18.24
CA PRO A 584 22.84 -33.74 16.93
C PRO A 584 23.96 -34.78 16.82
N ARG A 585 24.43 -35.27 17.97
CA ARG A 585 25.43 -36.34 18.10
C ARG A 585 25.20 -37.06 19.41
N SER A 586 25.71 -38.28 19.52
CA SER A 586 25.73 -39.00 20.78
C SER A 586 26.65 -38.28 21.79
N ALA A 587 26.22 -38.15 23.04
CA ALA A 587 26.99 -37.51 24.09
C ALA A 587 26.68 -38.12 25.46
N ILE A 588 27.59 -37.98 26.42
CA ILE A 588 27.32 -38.31 27.82
C ILE A 588 26.93 -37.01 28.54
N VAL A 589 25.72 -36.95 29.07
CA VAL A 589 25.22 -35.80 29.85
C VAL A 589 24.85 -36.31 31.25
N CYS A 590 25.45 -35.71 32.29
CA CYS A 590 25.28 -36.14 33.68
C CYS A 590 25.48 -37.65 33.88
N GLY A 591 26.50 -38.23 33.22
CA GLY A 591 26.81 -39.67 33.30
C GLY A 591 25.91 -40.59 32.46
N HIS A 592 24.89 -40.05 31.77
CA HIS A 592 23.96 -40.83 30.94
C HIS A 592 24.31 -40.69 29.46
N PHE A 593 24.37 -41.82 28.75
CA PHE A 593 24.56 -41.84 27.30
C PHE A 593 23.27 -41.42 26.59
N ILE A 594 23.33 -40.29 25.88
CA ILE A 594 22.28 -39.79 25.01
C ILE A 594 22.68 -40.11 23.58
N PRO A 595 21.98 -41.02 22.87
CA PRO A 595 22.30 -41.32 21.48
C PRO A 595 21.93 -40.16 20.56
N SER A 596 22.65 -40.05 19.45
CA SER A 596 22.29 -39.14 18.35
C SER A 596 20.83 -39.36 17.92
N GLY A 597 20.09 -38.27 17.72
CA GLY A 597 18.67 -38.30 17.39
C GLY A 597 17.72 -38.40 18.58
N ALA A 598 18.22 -38.63 19.81
CA ALA A 598 17.37 -38.63 21.01
C ALA A 598 16.73 -37.25 21.20
N ILE A 599 15.42 -37.22 21.47
CA ILE A 599 14.69 -35.99 21.77
C ILE A 599 15.06 -35.55 23.19
N THR A 600 15.85 -34.49 23.28
CA THR A 600 16.23 -33.83 24.54
C THR A 600 15.32 -32.65 24.78
N THR A 601 14.99 -32.36 26.03
CA THR A 601 14.07 -31.26 26.39
C THR A 601 14.68 -30.46 27.52
N LEU A 602 14.82 -29.14 27.33
CA LEU A 602 15.31 -28.25 28.38
C LEU A 602 14.13 -27.55 29.05
N TYR A 603 14.05 -27.66 30.37
CA TYR A 603 13.06 -26.91 31.15
C TYR A 603 13.64 -25.53 31.52
N ALA A 604 13.15 -24.48 30.85
CA ALA A 604 13.66 -23.12 30.97
C ALA A 604 13.78 -22.66 32.43
N LEU A 605 12.74 -22.82 33.25
CA LEU A 605 12.77 -22.41 34.66
C LEU A 605 13.83 -23.15 35.51
N ALA A 606 14.13 -24.41 35.18
CA ALA A 606 15.15 -25.17 35.90
C ALA A 606 16.57 -24.67 35.59
N ALA A 607 16.82 -24.21 34.36
CA ALA A 607 18.08 -23.59 33.98
C ALA A 607 18.17 -22.12 34.45
N TYR A 608 17.07 -21.38 34.30
CA TYR A 608 16.99 -19.93 34.53
C TYR A 608 16.97 -19.57 36.02
N GLY A 609 16.51 -20.49 36.87
CA GLY A 609 16.47 -20.34 38.33
C GLY A 609 17.58 -21.08 39.07
N ASN A 610 18.52 -21.71 38.37
CA ASN A 610 19.61 -22.46 39.01
C ASN A 610 20.65 -21.48 39.59
N ASP A 611 21.02 -21.68 40.85
CA ASP A 611 21.99 -20.88 41.60
C ASP A 611 23.42 -21.02 41.07
N VAL A 612 23.75 -22.15 40.43
CA VAL A 612 25.00 -22.34 39.68
C VAL A 612 25.06 -21.43 38.46
N ASN A 613 23.93 -21.14 37.81
CA ASN A 613 23.89 -20.31 36.60
C ASN A 613 23.69 -18.82 36.90
N PHE A 614 22.96 -18.50 37.97
CA PHE A 614 22.63 -17.14 38.36
C PHE A 614 22.89 -17.03 39.86
N ALA A 615 23.92 -16.29 40.24
CA ALA A 615 24.21 -16.01 41.65
C ALA A 615 23.05 -15.16 42.22
N LEU A 616 22.07 -15.84 42.81
CA LEU A 616 20.93 -15.19 43.46
C LEU A 616 21.40 -14.76 44.85
N ASP A 617 21.62 -13.46 45.05
CA ASP A 617 21.73 -12.91 46.39
C ASP A 617 20.38 -13.15 47.12
N ALA A 618 20.40 -14.03 48.12
CA ALA A 618 19.23 -14.40 48.91
C ALA A 618 18.59 -13.20 49.64
N SER A 619 19.31 -12.07 49.76
CA SER A 619 18.82 -10.84 50.37
C SER A 619 18.08 -9.89 49.41
N SER A 620 18.05 -10.18 48.10
CA SER A 620 17.29 -9.40 47.11
C SER A 620 16.81 -10.25 45.93
N PRO A 621 15.77 -11.10 46.13
CA PRO A 621 15.13 -11.84 45.06
C PRO A 621 14.30 -10.88 44.17
N GLY A 622 14.95 -10.15 43.27
CA GLY A 622 14.27 -9.19 42.38
C GLY A 622 15.13 -8.09 41.75
N SER A 623 16.46 -8.10 41.94
CA SER A 623 17.35 -7.09 41.36
C SER A 623 17.60 -7.37 39.87
N VAL A 624 16.90 -6.62 39.03
CA VAL A 624 17.09 -6.56 37.59
C VAL A 624 18.55 -6.17 37.25
N GLY A 625 19.28 -7.06 36.57
CA GLY A 625 20.71 -6.92 36.27
C GLY A 625 21.03 -6.31 34.89
N LEU A 626 21.80 -5.23 34.91
CA LEU A 626 22.24 -4.36 33.80
C LEU A 626 23.13 -5.05 32.72
N THR A 627 23.44 -4.30 31.66
CA THR A 627 24.46 -4.60 30.64
C THR A 627 25.85 -4.78 31.25
N THR A 628 26.72 -5.56 30.59
CA THR A 628 28.02 -6.03 31.08
C THR A 628 29.01 -4.96 31.56
N SER A 629 28.88 -3.70 31.14
CA SER A 629 29.76 -2.59 31.55
C SER A 629 29.38 -1.91 32.87
N GLU A 630 28.24 -2.24 33.49
CA GLU A 630 27.72 -1.59 34.70
C GLU A 630 27.39 -2.59 35.82
N ARG A 631 27.97 -3.80 35.74
CA ARG A 631 27.69 -4.90 36.67
C ARG A 631 28.57 -4.82 37.92
N PRO A 632 28.02 -4.99 39.13
CA PRO A 632 28.84 -5.18 40.32
C PRO A 632 29.55 -6.55 40.27
N ASP A 633 30.74 -6.65 40.86
CA ASP A 633 31.65 -7.80 40.68
C ASP A 633 31.02 -9.18 40.97
N TRP A 634 30.06 -9.25 41.90
CA TRP A 634 29.36 -10.48 42.27
C TRP A 634 28.49 -11.06 41.15
N THR A 635 28.13 -10.27 40.13
CA THR A 635 27.34 -10.71 38.97
C THR A 635 28.18 -11.25 37.81
N HIS A 636 29.53 -11.23 37.91
CA HIS A 636 30.43 -11.87 36.94
C HIS A 636 30.33 -13.41 36.95
N GLN A 637 29.70 -13.98 37.96
CA GLN A 637 29.43 -15.42 38.06
C GLN A 637 28.15 -15.85 37.33
N HIS A 638 27.43 -14.93 36.66
CA HIS A 638 26.21 -15.26 35.94
C HIS A 638 26.51 -15.86 34.57
N HIS A 639 26.12 -17.12 34.38
CA HIS A 639 26.12 -17.84 33.11
C HIS A 639 24.93 -17.39 32.24
N LEU A 640 25.01 -16.18 31.68
CA LEU A 640 23.94 -15.60 30.85
C LEU A 640 23.58 -16.46 29.64
N GLU A 641 24.53 -17.25 29.15
CA GLU A 641 24.33 -18.27 28.13
C GLU A 641 23.28 -19.31 28.51
N ALA A 642 23.02 -19.52 29.80
CA ALA A 642 21.97 -20.41 30.30
C ALA A 642 20.56 -19.83 30.15
N CYS A 643 20.40 -18.52 29.90
CA CYS A 643 19.12 -17.86 29.67
C CYS A 643 18.89 -17.53 28.19
N GLN A 644 18.31 -18.47 27.44
CA GLN A 644 18.02 -18.33 26.00
C GLN A 644 16.52 -18.36 25.70
N PRO A 645 15.74 -17.32 26.07
CA PRO A 645 14.28 -17.30 25.90
C PRO A 645 13.84 -17.32 24.43
N PHE A 646 14.76 -17.03 23.51
CA PHE A 646 14.54 -17.01 22.07
C PHE A 646 15.33 -18.10 21.32
N TRP A 647 15.92 -19.06 22.04
CA TRP A 647 16.81 -20.08 21.47
C TRP A 647 18.08 -19.51 20.82
N VAL A 648 19.05 -20.39 20.53
CA VAL A 648 20.32 -20.04 19.89
C VAL A 648 20.53 -20.88 18.63
N GLY A 649 21.36 -20.37 17.72
CA GLY A 649 21.73 -21.06 16.48
C GLY A 649 20.79 -20.75 15.30
N PRO A 650 20.94 -21.45 14.16
CA PRO A 650 20.27 -21.14 12.89
C PRO A 650 18.74 -21.26 12.91
N ARG A 651 18.17 -21.83 13.97
CA ARG A 651 16.73 -22.02 14.19
C ARG A 651 16.24 -21.23 15.43
N ASN A 652 16.95 -20.16 15.80
CA ASN A 652 16.49 -19.25 16.84
C ASN A 652 15.18 -18.54 16.44
N CYS A 653 14.55 -17.88 17.40
CA CYS A 653 13.26 -17.24 17.21
C CYS A 653 13.33 -16.12 16.15
N ILE A 654 12.62 -16.32 15.04
CA ILE A 654 12.49 -15.32 13.96
C ILE A 654 11.86 -14.00 14.45
N GLY A 655 11.04 -14.06 15.50
CA GLY A 655 10.35 -12.90 16.10
C GLY A 655 11.13 -12.19 17.20
N MET A 656 12.38 -12.58 17.50
CA MET A 656 13.14 -12.07 18.64
C MET A 656 13.24 -10.53 18.66
N SER A 657 13.68 -9.93 17.55
CA SER A 657 13.87 -8.48 17.45
C SER A 657 12.55 -7.73 17.67
N LEU A 658 11.46 -8.22 17.08
CA LEU A 658 10.12 -7.64 17.23
C LEU A 658 9.64 -7.77 18.69
N ALA A 659 9.76 -8.95 19.29
CA ALA A 659 9.33 -9.18 20.68
C ALA A 659 10.02 -8.25 21.69
N TYR A 660 11.32 -7.97 21.49
CA TYR A 660 12.04 -7.01 22.33
C TYR A 660 11.49 -5.59 22.21
N VAL A 661 11.20 -5.16 20.99
CA VAL A 661 10.66 -3.84 20.69
C VAL A 661 9.28 -3.67 21.30
N GLU A 662 8.38 -4.62 21.04
CA GLU A 662 7.00 -4.55 21.51
C GLU A 662 6.94 -4.49 23.03
N ARG A 663 7.75 -5.30 23.71
CA ARG A 663 7.78 -5.35 25.17
C ARG A 663 8.30 -4.05 25.78
N LYS A 664 9.36 -3.46 25.22
CA LYS A 664 9.87 -2.15 25.64
C LYS A 664 8.82 -1.06 25.45
N LEU A 665 8.21 -0.99 24.28
CA LEU A 665 7.23 0.04 23.93
C LEU A 665 5.97 -0.04 24.79
N VAL A 666 5.37 -1.22 24.92
CA VAL A 666 4.14 -1.39 25.68
C VAL A 666 4.39 -1.16 27.18
N LEU A 667 5.49 -1.67 27.72
CA LEU A 667 5.82 -1.47 29.13
C LEU A 667 6.08 0.01 29.45
N ALA A 668 6.85 0.71 28.61
CA ALA A 668 7.09 2.15 28.77
C ALA A 668 5.79 2.96 28.71
N GLN A 669 4.92 2.70 27.74
CA GLN A 669 3.64 3.40 27.61
C GLN A 669 2.71 3.14 28.80
N LEU A 670 2.64 1.90 29.30
CA LEU A 670 1.82 1.57 30.46
C LEU A 670 2.31 2.28 31.72
N LEU A 671 3.62 2.25 31.97
CA LEU A 671 4.19 2.86 33.18
C LEU A 671 4.20 4.39 33.15
N PHE A 672 4.27 4.99 31.96
CA PHE A 672 4.19 6.44 31.76
C PHE A 672 2.77 6.96 32.02
N ARG A 673 1.74 6.26 31.52
CA ARG A 673 0.34 6.71 31.59
C ARG A 673 -0.34 6.38 32.92
N PHE A 674 0.13 5.33 33.61
CA PHE A 674 -0.66 4.69 34.65
C PHE A 674 0.14 4.39 35.91
N ASN A 675 -0.48 4.66 37.06
CA ASN A 675 -0.08 4.11 38.35
C ASN A 675 -0.82 2.80 38.59
N ALA A 676 -0.12 1.68 38.33
CA ALA A 676 -0.66 0.34 38.53
C ALA A 676 -0.40 -0.18 39.95
N LYS A 677 -1.35 -0.93 40.48
CA LYS A 677 -1.22 -1.74 41.71
C LYS A 677 -1.86 -3.11 41.49
N LEU A 678 -1.36 -4.13 42.19
CA LEU A 678 -1.97 -5.47 42.19
C LEU A 678 -3.36 -5.41 42.83
N ALA A 679 -4.34 -6.05 42.20
CA ALA A 679 -5.72 -6.10 42.66
C ALA A 679 -5.95 -7.10 43.82
N GLY A 680 -4.90 -7.78 44.30
CA GLY A 680 -4.89 -8.74 45.40
C GLY A 680 -3.75 -9.76 45.26
N ASP A 681 -3.54 -10.59 46.29
CA ASP A 681 -2.39 -11.51 46.39
C ASP A 681 -2.71 -12.95 45.93
N ALA A 682 -3.88 -13.16 45.34
CA ALA A 682 -4.37 -14.51 45.01
C ALA A 682 -3.65 -15.18 43.81
N PHE A 683 -2.88 -14.42 43.02
CA PHE A 683 -2.20 -14.92 41.83
C PHE A 683 -0.70 -15.17 42.06
N ASP A 684 -0.34 -16.44 42.12
CA ASP A 684 1.04 -16.90 42.25
C ASP A 684 1.47 -17.65 40.97
N PHE A 685 2.27 -16.99 40.14
CA PHE A 685 2.71 -17.56 38.87
C PHE A 685 3.66 -18.75 39.01
N SER A 686 4.26 -18.97 40.18
CA SER A 686 5.06 -20.17 40.45
C SER A 686 4.20 -21.43 40.46
N LYS A 687 2.90 -21.29 40.76
CA LYS A 687 1.90 -22.37 40.79
C LYS A 687 1.16 -22.54 39.46
N GLN A 688 1.41 -21.67 38.48
CA GLN A 688 0.80 -21.75 37.17
C GLN A 688 1.44 -22.87 36.35
N ARG A 689 0.63 -23.82 35.86
CA ARG A 689 1.14 -24.92 35.04
C ARG A 689 1.63 -24.39 33.69
N VAL A 690 2.74 -24.96 33.21
CA VAL A 690 3.33 -24.60 31.92
C VAL A 690 3.37 -25.86 31.06
N TYR A 691 2.60 -25.84 29.97
CA TYR A 691 2.60 -26.90 28.96
C TYR A 691 3.48 -26.43 27.79
N ILE A 692 2.89 -26.19 26.61
CA ILE A 692 3.56 -25.46 25.52
C ILE A 692 3.57 -23.95 25.83
N MET A 693 2.48 -23.45 26.43
CA MET A 693 2.35 -22.10 26.98
C MET A 693 1.84 -22.21 28.42
N ARG A 694 1.94 -21.11 29.16
CA ARG A 694 1.38 -21.01 30.51
C ARG A 694 -0.15 -21.17 30.49
N GLU A 695 -0.66 -22.02 31.36
CA GLU A 695 -2.09 -22.29 31.52
C GLU A 695 -2.82 -21.01 31.95
N LYS A 696 -3.86 -20.63 31.20
CA LYS A 696 -4.72 -19.49 31.54
C LYS A 696 -5.98 -20.05 32.20
N HIS A 697 -6.12 -19.87 33.52
CA HIS A 697 -7.34 -20.28 34.21
C HIS A 697 -8.52 -19.42 33.74
N SER A 698 -9.55 -20.05 33.17
CA SER A 698 -10.89 -19.44 33.10
C SER A 698 -11.52 -19.60 34.48
N SER A 699 -11.83 -18.51 35.16
CA SER A 699 -12.52 -18.59 36.45
C SER A 699 -13.94 -19.14 36.23
N SER A 700 -14.19 -20.29 36.81
CA SER A 700 -15.52 -20.71 37.22
C SER A 700 -15.75 -20.17 38.63
N THR A 701 -16.22 -18.93 38.74
CA THR A 701 -17.04 -18.38 39.85
C THR A 701 -17.42 -16.93 39.59
#